data_AF-A0A6A5SDL2-F1
#
_entry.id   AF-A0A6A5SDL2-F1
#
_cell.length_a   1.000
_cell.length_b   1.000
_cell.length_c   1.000
_cell.angle_alpha   90.00
_cell.angle_beta   90.00
_cell.angle_gamma   90.00
#
_symmetry.space_group_name_H-M   'P 1'
#
loop_
_entity.id
_entity.type
_entity.pdbx_description
1 polymer ?
#
loop_
_entity_poly.entity_id
_entity_poly.type
_entity_poly.pdbx_seq_one_letter_code
_entity_poly.pdbx_strand_id
1 'polypeptide(L)'
;MGVGDASIPSKERPEAGSVNIPLGEYPETSKIESIDAHKVASDIIGQFNDALIKKDHATIANLFFTDNSYWRDHLALNWDLRTVKGSNYVKQYLDSSTVGLRDIEVDKSSEFRAPSFGPVDGWGDVSGITFFISFETNVGRGEGVMNLAEDNGQWKVFTLYTLLKELKGHEEPLSHRRTRGVKHGGDPARKTWQERRDAEKEGIDPKVLILGAGQGGLTVAARLKMLNVPALMVDQNDRVGDNWRKRYRQLVLHDPVWYDHMPYVPFPAHWPVFTPKDKLAEFFEAYVTLLELNVWTSTTLKSTSWDESKQQWTVTVERRRTDGSVETRTLNPKHIVQATGHSGEKNFPQMQGMAAFQGDRLCHSSEHPGANPESKGKKAVVVGCCNSGHDIAQDFYEKGYDITIVQRSTTCVVTSEAVCDIGNKGLYDQDSPPVDDADLFFWSMPSALLKAQQIKVTKVQAEHDKNIHDGLRAAGFGLDSGPMDSGLLIKYFQRGGGYYIDVGASQLIIDGKIKVKQGQEIAKILPNGIEFADGTKLEADEIVFATGYQNMRTQARKIFGDEVADRVNDVWGFNEEGEFRTMWQKSGHPGLWFMGGNLALSRFYSRILALQIKAIEEGIVGEVALTLHPVGNQHGPPRLPHSTMIAPFPNNILLPIRYLAPILFTSVHAFSLPLAMSINSKPFSSSAEPRVSDRERVMNVCIDTYCGVNTLIYCAGVITPIERIDKVDVEDVKRSFGVNVFGAMSMAQLTLPHLCASRIAHPLNAGYGEFPILSSACDSNVTYHG
;
A
#
# COMPACT_ATOMS: atom_id res chain seq x y z
N MET A 1 6.08 14.39 26.64
CA MET A 1 4.91 13.51 26.80
C MET A 1 3.68 14.25 26.31
N GLY A 2 2.76 13.60 25.58
CA GLY A 2 1.42 14.10 25.25
C GLY A 2 1.31 15.57 24.80
N VAL A 3 1.52 15.86 23.51
CA VAL A 3 1.15 17.16 22.92
C VAL A 3 -0.37 17.20 22.71
N GLY A 4 -1.10 17.58 23.75
CA GLY A 4 -2.55 17.70 23.71
C GLY A 4 -3.10 18.08 25.09
N ASP A 5 -4.09 18.96 25.11
CA ASP A 5 -4.69 19.42 26.36
C ASP A 5 -5.21 18.23 27.19
N ALA A 6 -4.75 18.16 28.44
CA ALA A 6 -5.16 17.12 29.38
C ALA A 6 -6.66 17.20 29.72
N SER A 7 -7.29 18.37 29.55
CA SER A 7 -8.73 18.58 29.75
C SER A 7 -9.61 17.77 28.79
N ILE A 8 -9.12 17.49 27.58
CA ILE A 8 -9.87 16.76 26.54
C ILE A 8 -9.76 15.25 26.83
N PRO A 9 -10.85 14.46 26.83
CA PRO A 9 -10.79 13.00 26.97
C PRO A 9 -9.91 12.35 25.90
N SER A 10 -9.11 11.34 26.24
CA SER A 10 -8.15 10.78 25.26
C SER A 10 -8.80 10.18 24.01
N LYS A 11 -10.10 9.83 24.02
CA LYS A 11 -10.81 9.37 22.83
C LYS A 11 -11.08 10.50 21.80
N GLU A 12 -11.18 11.74 22.28
CA GLU A 12 -11.50 12.94 21.49
C GLU A 12 -10.26 13.76 21.08
N ARG A 13 -9.04 13.34 21.46
CA ARG A 13 -7.80 14.06 21.10
C ARG A 13 -7.38 13.72 19.66
N PRO A 14 -7.46 14.66 18.69
CA PRO A 14 -6.90 14.46 17.37
C PRO A 14 -5.37 14.59 17.41
N GLU A 15 -4.71 14.33 16.27
CA GLU A 15 -3.30 14.69 16.07
C GLU A 15 -3.12 16.22 16.10
N ALA A 16 -1.92 16.70 16.44
CA ALA A 16 -1.65 18.13 16.58
C ALA A 16 -2.05 18.94 15.32
N GLY A 17 -2.96 19.90 15.51
CA GLY A 17 -3.54 20.75 14.45
C GLY A 17 -4.59 20.07 13.55
N SER A 18 -4.92 18.80 13.78
CA SER A 18 -6.03 18.12 13.11
C SER A 18 -7.34 18.48 13.80
N VAL A 19 -8.43 18.51 13.04
CA VAL A 19 -9.75 18.94 13.55
C VAL A 19 -10.68 17.77 13.81
N ASN A 20 -11.65 17.97 14.72
CA ASN A 20 -12.72 17.00 14.92
C ASN A 20 -13.91 17.35 14.02
N ILE A 21 -13.88 16.86 12.77
CA ILE A 21 -14.88 17.19 11.74
C ILE A 21 -16.32 16.92 12.22
N PRO A 22 -17.29 17.78 11.86
CA PRO A 22 -18.69 17.58 12.20
C PRO A 22 -19.25 16.32 11.52
N LEU A 23 -20.38 15.82 12.02
CA LEU A 23 -21.13 14.77 11.34
C LEU A 23 -21.79 15.37 10.08
N GLY A 24 -21.71 14.63 8.97
CA GLY A 24 -22.46 14.95 7.76
C GLY A 24 -23.93 14.53 7.90
N GLU A 25 -24.80 15.25 7.23
CA GLU A 25 -26.23 14.96 7.16
C GLU A 25 -26.52 14.31 5.80
N TYR A 26 -27.14 13.12 5.82
CA TYR A 26 -27.69 12.50 4.61
C TYR A 26 -29.08 13.09 4.30
N PRO A 27 -29.49 13.14 3.02
CA PRO A 27 -30.81 13.63 2.62
C PRO A 27 -31.93 12.66 3.07
N GLU A 28 -33.19 13.08 2.95
CA GLU A 28 -34.33 12.16 3.09
C GLU A 28 -34.23 11.05 2.03
N THR A 29 -34.71 9.85 2.38
CA THR A 29 -34.84 8.76 1.41
C THR A 29 -35.84 9.12 0.32
N SER A 30 -35.55 8.72 -0.94
CA SER A 30 -36.50 8.92 -2.04
C SER A 30 -37.84 8.24 -1.76
N LYS A 31 -38.92 8.91 -2.15
CA LYS A 31 -40.31 8.43 -2.02
C LYS A 31 -40.77 7.69 -3.29
N ILE A 32 -39.88 7.54 -4.27
CA ILE A 32 -40.13 6.88 -5.56
C ILE A 32 -39.71 5.41 -5.46
N GLU A 33 -40.68 4.49 -5.58
CA GLU A 33 -40.44 3.04 -5.47
C GLU A 33 -39.79 2.40 -6.71
N SER A 34 -39.84 3.07 -7.86
CA SER A 34 -39.28 2.58 -9.13
C SER A 34 -38.88 3.72 -10.05
N ILE A 35 -37.62 3.73 -10.49
CA ILE A 35 -37.03 4.78 -11.33
C ILE A 35 -36.04 4.19 -12.34
N ASP A 36 -35.98 4.76 -13.55
CA ASP A 36 -34.92 4.47 -14.51
C ASP A 36 -33.65 5.25 -14.14
N ALA A 37 -32.79 4.60 -13.35
CA ALA A 37 -31.52 5.18 -12.87
C ALA A 37 -30.59 5.61 -14.02
N HIS A 38 -30.58 4.87 -15.14
CA HIS A 38 -29.75 5.21 -16.31
C HIS A 38 -30.22 6.49 -16.99
N LYS A 39 -31.54 6.66 -17.13
CA LYS A 39 -32.12 7.87 -17.69
C LYS A 39 -31.83 9.07 -16.79
N VAL A 40 -32.12 8.98 -15.49
CA VAL A 40 -31.88 10.09 -14.55
C VAL A 40 -30.39 10.50 -14.53
N ALA A 41 -29.47 9.54 -14.48
CA ALA A 41 -28.03 9.83 -14.54
C ALA A 41 -27.65 10.54 -15.86
N SER A 42 -28.19 10.08 -16.99
CA SER A 42 -27.94 10.68 -18.32
C SER A 42 -28.53 12.08 -18.45
N ASP A 43 -29.74 12.32 -17.91
CA ASP A 43 -30.41 13.63 -17.92
C ASP A 43 -29.67 14.66 -17.05
N ILE A 44 -29.12 14.25 -15.90
CA ILE A 44 -28.28 15.12 -15.04
C ILE A 44 -26.93 15.40 -15.68
N ILE A 45 -26.23 14.39 -16.22
CA ILE A 45 -24.94 14.57 -16.88
C ILE A 45 -25.08 15.43 -18.15
N GLY A 46 -26.17 15.28 -18.90
CA GLY A 46 -26.51 16.16 -20.02
C GLY A 46 -26.60 17.63 -19.61
N GLN A 47 -27.38 17.94 -18.57
CA GLN A 47 -27.51 19.29 -18.02
C GLN A 47 -26.17 19.85 -17.51
N PHE A 48 -25.36 19.01 -16.85
CA PHE A 48 -24.05 19.39 -16.32
C PHE A 48 -23.08 19.76 -17.45
N ASN A 49 -22.97 18.94 -18.50
CA ASN A 49 -22.14 19.21 -19.66
C ASN A 49 -22.60 20.45 -20.45
N ASP A 50 -23.92 20.60 -20.64
CA ASP A 50 -24.51 21.77 -21.28
C ASP A 50 -24.12 23.07 -20.57
N ALA A 51 -24.10 23.05 -19.23
CA ALA A 51 -23.71 24.18 -18.41
C ALA A 51 -22.19 24.41 -18.39
N LEU A 52 -21.37 23.35 -18.40
CA LEU A 52 -19.91 23.45 -18.58
C LEU A 52 -19.53 24.11 -19.92
N ILE A 53 -20.16 23.69 -21.02
CA ILE A 53 -19.95 24.28 -22.37
C ILE A 53 -20.29 25.77 -22.38
N LYS A 54 -21.38 26.17 -21.70
CA LYS A 54 -21.82 27.57 -21.56
C LYS A 54 -21.02 28.36 -20.52
N LYS A 55 -20.16 27.70 -19.73
CA LYS A 55 -19.48 28.23 -18.53
C LYS A 55 -20.46 28.81 -17.49
N ASP A 56 -21.64 28.21 -17.41
CA ASP A 56 -22.70 28.60 -16.49
C ASP A 56 -22.58 27.81 -15.17
N HIS A 57 -21.63 28.24 -14.34
CA HIS A 57 -21.41 27.64 -13.03
C HIS A 57 -22.59 27.82 -12.06
N ALA A 58 -23.49 28.78 -12.31
CA ALA A 58 -24.70 28.95 -11.52
C ALA A 58 -25.71 27.83 -11.81
N THR A 59 -25.91 27.48 -13.08
CA THR A 59 -26.73 26.32 -13.47
C THR A 59 -26.12 25.02 -12.95
N ILE A 60 -24.80 24.82 -13.00
CA ILE A 60 -24.15 23.65 -12.40
C ILE A 60 -24.43 23.58 -10.89
N ALA A 61 -24.23 24.67 -10.16
CA ALA A 61 -24.49 24.72 -8.72
C ALA A 61 -25.96 24.42 -8.37
N ASN A 62 -26.92 24.84 -9.19
CA ASN A 62 -28.35 24.54 -8.99
C ASN A 62 -28.72 23.05 -9.16
N LEU A 63 -27.85 22.23 -9.77
CA LEU A 63 -28.01 20.77 -9.80
C LEU A 63 -27.71 20.12 -8.44
N PHE A 64 -27.04 20.81 -7.52
CA PHE A 64 -26.71 20.31 -6.18
C PHE A 64 -27.76 20.74 -5.15
N PHE A 65 -27.84 20.02 -4.02
CA PHE A 65 -28.56 20.52 -2.83
C PHE A 65 -27.92 21.84 -2.34
N THR A 66 -28.74 22.76 -1.82
CA THR A 66 -28.30 24.11 -1.42
C THR A 66 -27.22 24.07 -0.33
N ASP A 67 -27.50 23.41 0.80
CA ASP A 67 -26.63 23.45 1.98
C ASP A 67 -25.91 22.13 2.25
N ASN A 68 -26.56 20.98 2.00
CA ASN A 68 -26.09 19.64 2.36
C ASN A 68 -25.60 18.79 1.18
N SER A 69 -25.14 19.44 0.10
CA SER A 69 -24.39 18.76 -0.96
C SER A 69 -22.88 18.82 -0.73
N TYR A 70 -22.14 17.94 -1.42
CA TYR A 70 -20.68 17.90 -1.36
C TYR A 70 -20.07 17.72 -2.76
N TRP A 71 -18.98 18.45 -3.04
CA TRP A 71 -18.04 18.12 -4.12
C TRP A 71 -16.66 17.88 -3.51
N ARG A 72 -16.19 16.63 -3.55
CA ARG A 72 -14.82 16.24 -3.21
C ARG A 72 -13.98 16.18 -4.48
N ASP A 73 -12.90 16.96 -4.56
CA ASP A 73 -12.01 16.98 -5.73
C ASP A 73 -10.57 16.64 -5.35
N HIS A 74 -10.03 15.64 -6.05
CA HIS A 74 -8.62 15.24 -6.04
C HIS A 74 -8.04 15.48 -7.45
N LEU A 75 -7.58 16.72 -7.67
CA LEU A 75 -6.80 17.18 -8.84
C LEU A 75 -7.57 17.40 -10.16
N ALA A 76 -8.90 17.35 -10.21
CA ALA A 76 -9.65 17.55 -11.46
C ALA A 76 -10.05 19.01 -11.73
N LEU A 77 -10.21 19.83 -10.70
CA LEU A 77 -10.49 21.28 -10.80
C LEU A 77 -9.28 22.13 -10.41
N ASN A 78 -8.54 21.72 -9.38
CA ASN A 78 -7.35 22.44 -8.89
C ASN A 78 -6.28 21.50 -8.31
N TRP A 79 -5.04 21.96 -8.19
CA TRP A 79 -3.88 21.17 -7.73
C TRP A 79 -3.77 21.01 -6.21
N ASP A 80 -4.89 20.98 -5.51
CA ASP A 80 -5.01 20.85 -4.05
C ASP A 80 -6.18 19.89 -3.76
N LEU A 81 -6.11 19.12 -2.68
CA LEU A 81 -7.20 18.20 -2.30
C LEU A 81 -8.27 19.00 -1.55
N ARG A 82 -9.53 18.93 -2.00
CA ARG A 82 -10.63 19.80 -1.54
C ARG A 82 -11.90 19.00 -1.28
N THR A 83 -12.65 19.37 -0.23
CA THR A 83 -14.05 18.96 -0.07
C THR A 83 -14.90 20.20 0.17
N VAL A 84 -15.77 20.50 -0.79
CA VAL A 84 -16.60 21.71 -0.82
C VAL A 84 -18.03 21.34 -0.46
N LYS A 85 -18.62 21.99 0.55
CA LYS A 85 -20.01 21.75 0.99
C LYS A 85 -20.95 22.86 0.52
N GLY A 86 -22.08 22.50 -0.08
CA GLY A 86 -23.16 23.41 -0.49
C GLY A 86 -22.95 24.07 -1.87
N SER A 87 -24.07 24.32 -2.57
CA SER A 87 -24.08 24.78 -3.96
C SER A 87 -23.38 26.13 -4.17
N ASN A 88 -23.52 27.06 -3.22
CA ASN A 88 -22.85 28.37 -3.27
C ASN A 88 -21.33 28.25 -3.32
N TYR A 89 -20.75 27.32 -2.55
CA TYR A 89 -19.30 27.09 -2.56
C TYR A 89 -18.86 26.25 -3.75
N VAL A 90 -19.69 25.31 -4.22
CA VAL A 90 -19.48 24.62 -5.51
C VAL A 90 -19.32 25.62 -6.66
N LYS A 91 -20.20 26.63 -6.74
CA LYS A 91 -20.07 27.71 -7.73
C LYS A 91 -18.72 28.44 -7.61
N GLN A 92 -18.34 28.86 -6.41
CA GLN A 92 -17.08 29.57 -6.16
C GLN A 92 -15.84 28.72 -6.52
N TYR A 93 -15.91 27.40 -6.29
CA TYR A 93 -14.83 26.49 -6.63
C TYR A 93 -14.71 26.26 -8.15
N LEU A 94 -15.84 26.21 -8.87
CA LEU A 94 -15.86 26.24 -10.35
C LEU A 94 -15.33 27.56 -10.91
N ASP A 95 -15.75 28.70 -10.33
CA ASP A 95 -15.27 30.04 -10.73
C ASP A 95 -13.74 30.20 -10.56
N SER A 96 -13.13 29.40 -9.67
CA SER A 96 -11.68 29.39 -9.38
C SER A 96 -10.94 28.16 -9.92
N SER A 97 -11.59 27.30 -10.72
CA SER A 97 -10.98 26.11 -11.32
C SER A 97 -9.91 26.48 -12.34
N THR A 98 -8.67 26.04 -12.11
CA THR A 98 -7.54 26.22 -13.05
C THR A 98 -7.40 25.08 -14.05
N VAL A 99 -7.89 23.88 -13.74
CA VAL A 99 -7.71 22.67 -14.55
C VAL A 99 -8.81 22.49 -15.61
N GLY A 100 -10.04 22.89 -15.30
CA GLY A 100 -11.16 22.97 -16.24
C GLY A 100 -11.72 21.61 -16.67
N LEU A 101 -12.77 21.18 -15.97
CA LEU A 101 -13.53 19.96 -16.22
C LEU A 101 -14.41 20.06 -17.47
N ARG A 102 -14.54 18.96 -18.22
CA ARG A 102 -15.38 18.83 -19.42
C ARG A 102 -15.70 17.36 -19.72
N ASP A 103 -16.61 17.16 -20.66
CA ASP A 103 -16.88 15.86 -21.28
C ASP A 103 -17.11 14.74 -20.24
N ILE A 104 -18.00 15.01 -19.29
CA ILE A 104 -18.36 14.05 -18.24
C ILE A 104 -19.29 12.99 -18.85
N GLU A 105 -18.98 11.72 -18.66
CA GLU A 105 -19.76 10.60 -19.14
C GLU A 105 -20.10 9.63 -18.00
N VAL A 106 -21.26 8.97 -18.10
CA VAL A 106 -21.64 7.88 -17.19
C VAL A 106 -20.81 6.64 -17.53
N ASP A 107 -20.03 6.14 -16.58
CA ASP A 107 -19.28 4.90 -16.76
C ASP A 107 -20.23 3.70 -16.73
N LYS A 108 -20.07 2.82 -17.73
CA LYS A 108 -20.87 1.59 -17.93
C LYS A 108 -19.98 0.38 -18.19
N SER A 109 -18.70 0.45 -17.80
CA SER A 109 -17.70 -0.61 -18.02
C SER A 109 -17.90 -1.85 -17.15
N SER A 110 -18.64 -1.75 -16.05
CA SER A 110 -19.08 -2.87 -15.20
C SER A 110 -20.45 -2.60 -14.60
N GLU A 111 -21.15 -3.64 -14.12
CA GLU A 111 -22.42 -3.49 -13.40
C GLU A 111 -22.26 -2.70 -12.10
N PHE A 112 -21.11 -2.81 -11.43
CA PHE A 112 -20.78 -2.03 -10.22
C PHE A 112 -20.60 -0.53 -10.51
N ARG A 113 -20.09 -0.18 -11.70
CA ARG A 113 -19.89 1.21 -12.13
C ARG A 113 -21.17 1.88 -12.67
N ALA A 114 -22.10 1.06 -13.18
CA ALA A 114 -23.32 1.51 -13.83
C ALA A 114 -24.34 2.16 -12.87
N PRO A 115 -25.21 3.07 -13.35
CA PRO A 115 -26.30 3.64 -12.55
C PRO A 115 -27.23 2.62 -11.90
N SER A 116 -27.29 2.67 -10.58
CA SER A 116 -28.15 1.83 -9.75
C SER A 116 -28.95 2.71 -8.77
N PHE A 117 -30.23 2.36 -8.58
CA PHE A 117 -31.05 2.94 -7.50
C PHE A 117 -30.93 2.04 -6.27
N GLY A 118 -30.57 2.63 -5.12
CA GLY A 118 -30.21 1.87 -3.92
C GLY A 118 -29.65 2.75 -2.79
N PRO A 119 -29.02 2.15 -1.78
CA PRO A 119 -28.59 2.86 -0.57
C PRO A 119 -27.37 3.76 -0.81
N VAL A 120 -27.58 5.08 -0.86
CA VAL A 120 -26.48 6.07 -0.97
C VAL A 120 -25.76 6.32 0.36
N ASP A 121 -26.32 5.84 1.48
CA ASP A 121 -25.67 5.83 2.79
C ASP A 121 -24.92 4.52 3.10
N GLY A 122 -24.97 3.54 2.19
CA GLY A 122 -24.42 2.19 2.38
C GLY A 122 -25.07 1.39 3.51
N TRP A 123 -26.21 1.84 4.05
CA TRP A 123 -26.87 1.25 5.21
C TRP A 123 -28.35 0.93 4.99
N GLY A 124 -28.99 1.50 3.97
CA GLY A 124 -30.39 1.22 3.61
C GLY A 124 -31.38 2.28 4.08
N ASP A 125 -30.95 3.25 4.89
CA ASP A 125 -31.85 4.28 5.42
C ASP A 125 -32.14 5.38 4.38
N VAL A 126 -31.27 5.55 3.38
CA VAL A 126 -31.40 6.60 2.35
C VAL A 126 -31.22 6.01 0.96
N SER A 127 -32.33 5.87 0.23
CA SER A 127 -32.35 5.45 -1.17
C SER A 127 -32.15 6.62 -2.12
N GLY A 128 -31.22 6.47 -3.05
CA GLY A 128 -30.88 7.42 -4.11
C GLY A 128 -30.28 6.71 -5.32
N ILE A 129 -29.59 7.42 -6.20
CA ILE A 129 -28.93 6.82 -7.38
C ILE A 129 -27.41 7.00 -7.27
N THR A 130 -26.67 5.90 -7.35
CA THR A 130 -25.20 5.90 -7.38
C THR A 130 -24.72 5.47 -8.76
N PHE A 131 -23.71 6.18 -9.29
CA PHE A 131 -23.01 5.79 -10.51
C PHE A 131 -21.59 6.35 -10.55
N PHE A 132 -20.76 5.72 -11.38
CA PHE A 132 -19.42 6.17 -11.66
C PHE A 132 -19.40 7.05 -12.92
N ILE A 133 -18.43 7.95 -12.99
CA ILE A 133 -18.23 8.85 -14.13
C ILE A 133 -16.81 8.76 -14.65
N SER A 134 -16.64 8.96 -15.95
CA SER A 134 -15.37 9.35 -16.57
C SER A 134 -15.44 10.81 -17.02
N PHE A 135 -14.31 11.50 -17.07
CA PHE A 135 -14.26 12.88 -17.55
C PHE A 135 -12.90 13.25 -18.17
N GLU A 136 -12.89 14.31 -18.97
CA GLU A 136 -11.66 14.96 -19.41
C GLU A 136 -11.46 16.30 -18.70
N THR A 137 -10.22 16.78 -18.67
CA THR A 137 -9.89 18.16 -18.29
C THR A 137 -9.04 18.83 -19.37
N ASN A 138 -8.55 20.04 -19.15
CA ASN A 138 -7.54 20.63 -20.04
C ASN A 138 -6.19 19.89 -19.99
N VAL A 139 -5.85 19.27 -18.85
CA VAL A 139 -4.52 18.66 -18.61
C VAL A 139 -4.50 17.14 -18.62
N GLY A 140 -5.65 16.48 -18.47
CA GLY A 140 -5.69 15.04 -18.20
C GLY A 140 -7.06 14.39 -18.40
N ARG A 141 -7.18 13.18 -17.85
CA ARG A 141 -8.41 12.39 -17.76
C ARG A 141 -8.59 11.86 -16.35
N GLY A 142 -9.82 11.69 -15.93
CA GLY A 142 -10.15 11.23 -14.59
C GLY A 142 -11.43 10.41 -14.55
N GLU A 143 -11.71 9.95 -13.34
CA GLU A 143 -12.91 9.20 -13.01
C GLU A 143 -13.46 9.69 -11.67
N GLY A 144 -14.69 9.29 -11.35
CA GLY A 144 -15.39 9.81 -10.18
C GLY A 144 -16.61 8.98 -9.82
N VAL A 145 -17.30 9.41 -8.77
CA VAL A 145 -18.55 8.82 -8.29
C VAL A 145 -19.54 9.94 -8.05
N MET A 146 -20.78 9.77 -8.51
CA MET A 146 -21.87 10.70 -8.26
C MET A 146 -23.00 9.98 -7.54
N ASN A 147 -23.48 10.57 -6.45
CA ASN A 147 -24.68 10.16 -5.74
C ASN A 147 -25.76 11.24 -5.93
N LEU A 148 -26.92 10.83 -6.42
CA LEU A 148 -28.11 11.65 -6.53
C LEU A 148 -29.11 11.28 -5.44
N ALA A 149 -29.83 12.26 -4.93
CA ALA A 149 -30.97 12.07 -4.05
C ALA A 149 -32.16 12.92 -4.51
N GLU A 150 -33.34 12.61 -3.99
CA GLU A 150 -34.57 13.33 -4.31
C GLU A 150 -34.72 14.57 -3.42
N ASP A 151 -34.99 15.72 -4.03
CA ASP A 151 -35.38 16.96 -3.38
C ASP A 151 -36.72 17.43 -3.97
N ASN A 152 -37.80 17.30 -3.21
CA ASN A 152 -39.14 17.74 -3.60
C ASN A 152 -39.59 17.23 -4.99
N GLY A 153 -39.31 15.96 -5.31
CA GLY A 153 -39.63 15.34 -6.60
C GLY A 153 -38.63 15.63 -7.74
N GLN A 154 -37.52 16.30 -7.47
CA GLN A 154 -36.42 16.53 -8.42
C GLN A 154 -35.17 15.76 -8.00
N TRP A 155 -34.43 15.22 -8.96
CA TRP A 155 -33.14 14.59 -8.69
C TRP A 155 -32.03 15.64 -8.62
N LYS A 156 -31.25 15.63 -7.55
CA LYS A 156 -30.12 16.55 -7.32
C LYS A 156 -28.87 15.80 -6.90
N VAL A 157 -27.71 16.39 -7.21
CA VAL A 157 -26.40 15.90 -6.80
C VAL A 157 -26.23 16.12 -5.29
N PHE A 158 -26.21 14.99 -4.56
CA PHE A 158 -25.90 14.96 -3.14
C PHE A 158 -24.39 14.95 -2.92
N THR A 159 -23.66 14.04 -3.58
CA THR A 159 -22.19 14.05 -3.59
C THR A 159 -21.63 13.87 -5.00
N LEU A 160 -20.61 14.63 -5.35
CA LEU A 160 -19.76 14.41 -6.51
C LEU A 160 -18.30 14.21 -6.03
N TYR A 161 -17.67 13.15 -6.49
CA TYR A 161 -16.23 12.96 -6.39
C TYR A 161 -15.57 13.03 -7.76
N THR A 162 -14.43 13.73 -7.87
CA THR A 162 -13.60 13.78 -9.07
C THR A 162 -12.15 13.48 -8.74
N LEU A 163 -11.55 12.52 -9.45
CA LEU A 163 -10.15 12.10 -9.30
C LEU A 163 -9.42 12.14 -10.64
N LEU A 164 -8.33 12.91 -10.74
CA LEU A 164 -7.45 12.86 -11.91
C LEU A 164 -6.68 11.52 -11.92
N LYS A 165 -6.73 10.78 -13.03
CA LYS A 165 -6.10 9.46 -13.19
C LYS A 165 -4.83 9.49 -14.05
N GLU A 166 -4.82 10.26 -15.12
CA GLU A 166 -3.67 10.41 -16.03
C GLU A 166 -3.55 11.83 -16.59
N LEU A 167 -2.34 12.20 -17.01
CA LEU A 167 -2.03 13.46 -17.68
C LEU A 167 -1.90 13.23 -19.19
N LYS A 168 -2.50 14.12 -19.99
CA LYS A 168 -2.48 14.05 -21.46
C LYS A 168 -1.05 14.28 -21.97
N GLY A 169 -0.57 13.42 -22.86
CA GLY A 169 0.81 13.44 -23.36
C GLY A 169 1.85 12.83 -22.41
N HIS A 170 1.43 12.40 -21.21
CA HIS A 170 2.27 11.77 -20.20
C HIS A 170 1.62 10.50 -19.63
N GLU A 171 0.76 9.86 -20.43
CA GLU A 171 0.01 8.69 -20.02
C GLU A 171 0.92 7.48 -19.73
N GLU A 172 0.60 6.70 -18.69
CA GLU A 172 1.40 5.54 -18.29
C GLU A 172 1.48 4.48 -19.42
N PRO A 173 2.65 3.82 -19.63
CA PRO A 173 2.92 2.90 -20.74
C PRO A 173 2.29 1.51 -20.53
N LEU A 174 0.99 1.48 -20.25
CA LEU A 174 0.19 0.30 -19.95
C LEU A 174 -0.51 -0.26 -21.20
N SER A 175 -0.82 -1.55 -21.18
CA SER A 175 -1.60 -2.24 -22.23
C SER A 175 -1.14 -1.98 -23.67
N HIS A 176 -1.86 -1.17 -24.45
CA HIS A 176 -1.50 -0.84 -25.83
C HIS A 176 -0.37 0.21 -25.94
N ARG A 177 -0.06 0.91 -24.84
CA ARG A 177 1.03 1.91 -24.70
C ARG A 177 2.36 1.30 -24.22
N ARG A 178 2.44 -0.03 -24.08
CA ARG A 178 3.65 -0.75 -23.61
C ARG A 178 4.88 -0.45 -24.47
N THR A 179 6.02 -0.31 -23.81
CA THR A 179 7.32 -0.22 -24.48
C THR A 179 7.64 -1.53 -25.21
N ARG A 180 8.32 -1.45 -26.37
CA ARG A 180 8.60 -2.62 -27.22
C ARG A 180 9.77 -3.50 -26.74
N GLY A 181 10.45 -3.13 -25.65
CA GLY A 181 11.62 -3.84 -25.07
C GLY A 181 12.92 -3.77 -25.90
N VAL A 182 12.84 -3.99 -27.21
CA VAL A 182 13.95 -4.02 -28.17
C VAL A 182 13.57 -3.28 -29.46
N LYS A 183 14.53 -2.53 -30.02
CA LYS A 183 14.44 -1.99 -31.38
C LYS A 183 15.04 -3.01 -32.36
N HIS A 184 14.21 -3.62 -33.20
CA HIS A 184 14.65 -4.57 -34.23
C HIS A 184 15.61 -3.91 -35.24
N GLY A 185 16.49 -4.72 -35.85
CA GLY A 185 17.54 -4.30 -36.78
C GLY A 185 18.96 -4.59 -36.26
N GLY A 186 19.98 -4.13 -37.00
CA GLY A 186 21.37 -4.09 -36.53
C GLY A 186 21.68 -2.72 -35.92
N ASP A 187 22.30 -2.71 -34.74
CA ASP A 187 22.78 -1.50 -34.06
C ASP A 187 24.08 -1.85 -33.33
N PRO A 188 25.26 -1.41 -33.83
CA PRO A 188 26.55 -1.71 -33.22
C PRO A 188 26.74 -1.13 -31.81
N ALA A 189 25.94 -0.13 -31.41
CA ALA A 189 25.97 0.48 -30.09
C ALA A 189 24.89 -0.08 -29.14
N ARG A 190 24.19 -1.15 -29.53
CA ARG A 190 23.12 -1.75 -28.74
C ARG A 190 23.62 -2.28 -27.40
N LYS A 191 23.22 -1.61 -26.34
CA LYS A 191 23.21 -2.17 -24.98
C LYS A 191 22.06 -3.15 -24.81
N THR A 192 22.34 -4.28 -24.17
CA THR A 192 21.35 -5.24 -23.65
C THR A 192 20.41 -4.57 -22.63
N TRP A 193 19.34 -5.25 -22.22
CA TRP A 193 18.49 -4.77 -21.12
C TRP A 193 19.29 -4.66 -19.82
N GLN A 194 20.12 -5.66 -19.52
CA GLN A 194 20.93 -5.72 -18.29
C GLN A 194 21.90 -4.53 -18.20
N GLU A 195 22.69 -4.26 -19.23
CA GLU A 195 23.64 -3.14 -19.26
C GLU A 195 22.95 -1.77 -19.12
N ARG A 196 21.72 -1.62 -19.63
CA ARG A 196 20.93 -0.39 -19.42
C ARG A 196 20.44 -0.30 -17.98
N ARG A 197 19.95 -1.41 -17.40
CA ARG A 197 19.43 -1.46 -16.03
C ARG A 197 20.52 -1.19 -15.00
N ASP A 198 21.73 -1.74 -15.22
CA ASP A 198 22.86 -1.53 -14.30
C ASP A 198 23.42 -0.10 -14.41
N ALA A 199 23.52 0.45 -15.63
CA ALA A 199 23.86 1.85 -15.83
C ALA A 199 22.83 2.81 -15.21
N GLU A 200 21.53 2.49 -15.28
CA GLU A 200 20.48 3.27 -14.60
C GLU A 200 20.62 3.20 -13.08
N LYS A 201 20.78 2.00 -12.49
CA LYS A 201 20.90 1.83 -11.03
C LYS A 201 22.08 2.59 -10.43
N GLU A 202 23.22 2.58 -11.12
CA GLU A 202 24.48 3.11 -10.58
C GLU A 202 24.83 4.51 -11.08
N GLY A 203 24.21 4.98 -12.17
CA GLY A 203 24.47 6.29 -12.78
C GLY A 203 23.30 7.29 -12.70
N ILE A 204 22.23 7.00 -11.96
CA ILE A 204 21.06 7.88 -11.87
C ILE A 204 21.38 9.24 -11.22
N ASP A 205 20.99 10.31 -11.93
CA ASP A 205 20.78 11.65 -11.37
C ASP A 205 19.26 11.87 -11.18
N PRO A 206 18.75 11.73 -9.95
CA PRO A 206 17.31 11.70 -9.71
C PRO A 206 16.68 13.10 -9.68
N LYS A 207 15.55 13.27 -10.36
CA LYS A 207 14.64 14.40 -10.14
C LYS A 207 13.98 14.32 -8.77
N VAL A 208 13.66 13.10 -8.34
CA VAL A 208 12.99 12.80 -7.07
C VAL A 208 13.85 11.85 -6.24
N LEU A 209 14.30 12.31 -5.08
CA LEU A 209 14.94 11.45 -4.06
C LEU A 209 13.90 11.00 -3.04
N ILE A 210 13.74 9.70 -2.86
CA ILE A 210 12.75 9.09 -1.97
C ILE A 210 13.48 8.52 -0.76
N LEU A 211 13.13 8.99 0.45
CA LEU A 211 13.77 8.58 1.70
C LEU A 211 12.97 7.44 2.34
N GLY A 212 13.47 6.20 2.22
CA GLY A 212 12.84 4.98 2.70
C GLY A 212 12.29 4.10 1.56
N ALA A 213 12.56 2.80 1.63
CA ALA A 213 12.13 1.77 0.68
C ALA A 213 11.09 0.79 1.27
N GLY A 214 10.26 1.28 2.21
CA GLY A 214 9.02 0.61 2.64
C GLY A 214 7.86 0.90 1.67
N GLN A 215 6.62 0.48 2.01
CA GLN A 215 5.49 0.57 1.08
C GLN A 215 5.23 1.97 0.51
N GLY A 216 5.36 3.03 1.33
CA GLY A 216 5.20 4.40 0.86
C GLY A 216 6.21 4.76 -0.25
N GLY A 217 7.49 4.42 -0.05
CA GLY A 217 8.54 4.68 -1.04
C GLY A 217 8.38 3.83 -2.30
N LEU A 218 8.07 2.54 -2.13
CA LEU A 218 7.88 1.60 -3.24
C LEU A 218 6.69 1.98 -4.14
N THR A 219 5.55 2.36 -3.54
CA THR A 219 4.36 2.76 -4.29
C THR A 219 4.59 4.06 -5.07
N VAL A 220 5.14 5.11 -4.45
CA VAL A 220 5.40 6.38 -5.17
C VAL A 220 6.52 6.21 -6.22
N ALA A 221 7.57 5.43 -5.94
CA ALA A 221 8.60 5.10 -6.92
C ALA A 221 8.04 4.37 -8.15
N ALA A 222 7.12 3.42 -7.95
CA ALA A 222 6.46 2.72 -9.05
C ALA A 222 5.61 3.67 -9.90
N ARG A 223 4.82 4.56 -9.29
CA ARG A 223 4.05 5.59 -10.02
C ARG A 223 4.98 6.52 -10.83
N LEU A 224 6.05 7.01 -10.21
CA LEU A 224 7.04 7.88 -10.86
C LEU A 224 7.77 7.18 -12.02
N LYS A 225 8.11 5.89 -11.89
CA LYS A 225 8.68 5.07 -12.98
C LYS A 225 7.71 5.00 -14.18
N MET A 226 6.41 4.78 -13.94
CA MET A 226 5.40 4.75 -15.03
C MET A 226 5.15 6.11 -15.66
N LEU A 227 5.32 7.21 -14.92
CA LEU A 227 5.26 8.59 -15.43
C LEU A 227 6.59 9.09 -16.03
N ASN A 228 7.59 8.20 -16.17
CA ASN A 228 8.93 8.48 -16.67
C ASN A 228 9.64 9.65 -15.93
N VAL A 229 9.46 9.74 -14.61
CA VAL A 229 10.16 10.69 -13.74
C VAL A 229 11.37 9.99 -13.10
N PRO A 230 12.62 10.43 -13.34
CA PRO A 230 13.80 9.82 -12.74
C PRO A 230 13.76 9.91 -11.20
N ALA A 231 13.57 8.76 -10.55
CA ALA A 231 13.46 8.64 -9.11
C ALA A 231 14.46 7.62 -8.56
N LEU A 232 15.04 7.92 -7.39
CA LEU A 232 15.92 7.04 -6.63
C LEU A 232 15.39 6.93 -5.20
N MET A 233 15.19 5.69 -4.72
CA MET A 233 14.99 5.41 -3.30
C MET A 233 16.33 5.23 -2.60
N VAL A 234 16.47 5.74 -1.38
CA VAL A 234 17.57 5.42 -0.46
C VAL A 234 17.01 4.86 0.85
N ASP A 235 17.60 3.78 1.36
CA ASP A 235 17.22 3.19 2.64
C ASP A 235 18.46 2.80 3.44
N GLN A 236 18.40 2.99 4.77
CA GLN A 236 19.48 2.70 5.71
C GLN A 236 19.64 1.20 5.99
N ASN A 237 18.59 0.39 5.75
CA ASN A 237 18.65 -1.05 5.92
C ASN A 237 19.47 -1.71 4.81
N ASP A 238 20.07 -2.87 5.11
CA ASP A 238 20.88 -3.63 4.17
C ASP A 238 20.06 -4.22 3.00
N ARG A 239 18.81 -4.61 3.27
CA ARG A 239 17.86 -5.17 2.30
C ARG A 239 16.54 -4.39 2.27
N VAL A 240 15.91 -4.34 1.10
CA VAL A 240 14.51 -3.89 0.95
C VAL A 240 13.60 -4.82 1.76
N GLY A 241 12.54 -4.28 2.38
CA GLY A 241 11.64 -5.05 3.24
C GLY A 241 12.15 -5.30 4.66
N ASP A 242 13.39 -4.97 5.00
CA ASP A 242 13.92 -5.12 6.37
C ASP A 242 13.15 -4.29 7.41
N ASN A 243 12.51 -3.20 7.00
CA ASN A 243 11.60 -2.40 7.82
C ASN A 243 10.38 -3.20 8.34
N TRP A 244 10.06 -4.32 7.68
CA TRP A 244 9.10 -5.34 8.13
C TRP A 244 9.82 -6.57 8.71
N ARG A 245 10.84 -7.09 8.02
CA ARG A 245 11.60 -8.29 8.40
C ARG A 245 12.17 -8.20 9.83
N LYS A 246 12.63 -7.02 10.25
CA LYS A 246 13.19 -6.71 11.60
C LYS A 246 12.14 -6.41 12.69
N ARG A 247 10.83 -6.45 12.38
CA ARG A 247 9.77 -6.30 13.41
C ARG A 247 9.63 -7.57 14.26
N TYR A 248 8.90 -7.47 15.38
CA TYR A 248 8.72 -8.57 16.34
C TYR A 248 8.19 -9.85 15.67
N ARG A 249 8.66 -10.99 16.18
CA ARG A 249 8.59 -12.30 15.51
C ARG A 249 7.20 -12.68 15.00
N GLN A 250 6.15 -12.42 15.77
CA GLN A 250 4.79 -12.88 15.47
C GLN A 250 3.98 -11.93 14.58
N LEU A 251 4.52 -10.79 14.13
CA LEU A 251 3.73 -9.78 13.41
C LEU A 251 3.14 -10.31 12.09
N VAL A 252 1.82 -10.24 12.02
CA VAL A 252 0.99 -10.38 10.82
C VAL A 252 0.26 -9.05 10.58
N LEU A 253 0.00 -8.70 9.32
CA LEU A 253 -0.89 -7.57 9.01
C LEU A 253 -2.29 -7.84 9.59
N HIS A 254 -2.88 -6.82 10.20
CA HIS A 254 -4.23 -6.88 10.76
C HIS A 254 -5.30 -6.49 9.71
N ASP A 255 -4.87 -5.85 8.63
CA ASP A 255 -5.64 -5.56 7.44
C ASP A 255 -5.72 -6.83 6.56
N PRO A 256 -6.87 -7.12 5.90
CA PRO A 256 -7.01 -8.30 5.05
C PRO A 256 -6.49 -8.06 3.61
N VAL A 257 -6.13 -9.15 2.93
CA VAL A 257 -5.47 -9.17 1.62
C VAL A 257 -6.18 -8.35 0.53
N TRP A 258 -7.51 -8.32 0.55
CA TRP A 258 -8.35 -7.57 -0.40
C TRP A 258 -8.21 -6.05 -0.24
N TYR A 259 -7.84 -5.58 0.96
CA TYR A 259 -7.55 -4.17 1.24
C TYR A 259 -6.07 -3.82 1.00
N ASP A 260 -5.15 -4.76 1.17
CA ASP A 260 -3.70 -4.52 1.29
C ASP A 260 -2.88 -4.55 -0.02
N HIS A 261 -3.50 -4.61 -1.19
CA HIS A 261 -2.78 -4.68 -2.48
C HIS A 261 -1.82 -3.50 -2.77
N MET A 262 -0.78 -3.77 -3.55
CA MET A 262 0.15 -2.77 -4.09
C MET A 262 -0.24 -2.40 -5.54
N PRO A 263 0.09 -1.19 -6.04
CA PRO A 263 -0.21 -0.80 -7.41
C PRO A 263 0.64 -1.60 -8.40
N TYR A 264 0.09 -1.86 -9.59
CA TYR A 264 0.68 -2.61 -10.72
C TYR A 264 0.90 -4.12 -10.51
N VAL A 265 1.29 -4.53 -9.31
CA VAL A 265 1.51 -5.94 -8.94
C VAL A 265 0.62 -6.26 -7.74
N PRO A 266 -0.59 -6.82 -7.95
CA PRO A 266 -1.44 -7.27 -6.86
C PRO A 266 -0.84 -8.51 -6.18
N PHE A 267 -1.35 -8.86 -5.00
CA PHE A 267 -1.00 -10.14 -4.39
C PHE A 267 -1.61 -11.30 -5.20
N PRO A 268 -0.91 -12.44 -5.35
CA PRO A 268 -1.47 -13.63 -6.00
C PRO A 268 -2.73 -14.16 -5.30
N ALA A 269 -3.64 -14.79 -6.04
CA ALA A 269 -4.91 -15.30 -5.51
C ALA A 269 -4.79 -16.37 -4.39
N HIS A 270 -3.60 -16.97 -4.17
CA HIS A 270 -3.33 -17.90 -3.06
C HIS A 270 -2.71 -17.23 -1.84
N TRP A 271 -2.58 -15.90 -1.83
CA TRP A 271 -1.93 -15.16 -0.76
C TRP A 271 -2.75 -15.24 0.54
N PRO A 272 -2.11 -15.37 1.72
CA PRO A 272 -2.84 -15.43 2.99
C PRO A 272 -3.69 -14.18 3.20
N VAL A 273 -4.89 -14.34 3.77
CA VAL A 273 -5.79 -13.23 4.10
C VAL A 273 -5.08 -12.21 4.99
N PHE A 274 -4.36 -12.67 6.02
CA PHE A 274 -3.51 -11.83 6.87
C PHE A 274 -2.04 -12.13 6.57
N THR A 275 -1.28 -11.13 6.13
CA THR A 275 0.08 -11.34 5.59
C THR A 275 1.15 -11.33 6.69
N PRO A 276 1.97 -12.40 6.85
CA PRO A 276 3.09 -12.37 7.80
C PRO A 276 4.18 -11.37 7.38
N LYS A 277 4.82 -10.68 8.36
CA LYS A 277 5.83 -9.63 8.12
C LYS A 277 6.93 -10.05 7.11
N ASP A 278 7.39 -11.30 7.19
CA ASP A 278 8.50 -11.80 6.38
C ASP A 278 8.06 -12.06 4.94
N LYS A 279 6.82 -12.55 4.75
CA LYS A 279 6.24 -12.78 3.42
C LYS A 279 6.04 -11.44 2.67
N LEU A 280 5.65 -10.39 3.39
CA LEU A 280 5.57 -9.03 2.85
C LEU A 280 6.97 -8.47 2.50
N ALA A 281 7.98 -8.72 3.34
CA ALA A 281 9.34 -8.27 3.09
C ALA A 281 9.94 -8.89 1.81
N GLU A 282 9.74 -10.20 1.59
CA GLU A 282 10.16 -10.84 0.33
C GLU A 282 9.34 -10.34 -0.88
N PHE A 283 8.05 -10.01 -0.71
CA PHE A 283 7.26 -9.37 -1.77
C PHE A 283 7.85 -8.01 -2.19
N PHE A 284 8.34 -7.20 -1.25
CA PHE A 284 8.94 -5.91 -1.57
C PHE A 284 10.23 -6.03 -2.41
N GLU A 285 11.07 -7.04 -2.16
CA GLU A 285 12.25 -7.31 -2.99
C GLU A 285 11.87 -7.78 -4.41
N ALA A 286 10.86 -8.63 -4.52
CA ALA A 286 10.30 -9.03 -5.81
C ALA A 286 9.70 -7.82 -6.56
N TYR A 287 8.97 -6.95 -5.86
CA TYR A 287 8.31 -5.76 -6.41
C TYR A 287 9.32 -4.76 -7.02
N VAL A 288 10.43 -4.48 -6.31
CA VAL A 288 11.54 -3.65 -6.84
C VAL A 288 12.12 -4.24 -8.13
N THR A 289 12.25 -5.56 -8.17
CA THR A 289 12.83 -6.28 -9.33
C THR A 289 11.87 -6.25 -10.52
N LEU A 290 10.60 -6.61 -10.31
CA LEU A 290 9.56 -6.71 -11.34
C LEU A 290 9.24 -5.36 -12.00
N LEU A 291 9.29 -4.26 -11.24
CA LEU A 291 9.00 -2.91 -11.73
C LEU A 291 10.25 -2.08 -12.04
N GLU A 292 11.43 -2.70 -12.06
CA GLU A 292 12.70 -2.06 -12.40
C GLU A 292 13.01 -0.79 -11.57
N LEU A 293 12.66 -0.80 -10.28
CA LEU A 293 12.79 0.39 -9.41
C LEU A 293 14.25 0.61 -8.99
N ASN A 294 14.65 1.88 -8.85
CA ASN A 294 15.99 2.26 -8.41
C ASN A 294 16.02 2.42 -6.89
N VAL A 295 16.85 1.63 -6.21
CA VAL A 295 17.04 1.69 -4.76
C VAL A 295 18.52 1.51 -4.41
N TRP A 296 19.03 2.36 -3.51
CA TRP A 296 20.28 2.15 -2.81
C TRP A 296 19.99 1.83 -1.35
N THR A 297 20.17 0.56 -0.98
CA THR A 297 20.18 0.11 0.42
C THR A 297 21.50 0.49 1.11
N SER A 298 21.59 0.27 2.43
CA SER A 298 22.76 0.63 3.25
C SER A 298 23.20 2.09 3.11
N THR A 299 22.24 2.99 2.84
CA THR A 299 22.49 4.39 2.47
C THR A 299 21.88 5.34 3.49
N THR A 300 22.68 6.29 3.97
CA THR A 300 22.28 7.31 4.96
C THR A 300 22.53 8.72 4.43
N LEU A 301 21.72 9.68 4.88
CA LEU A 301 21.94 11.10 4.58
C LEU A 301 23.00 11.66 5.54
N LYS A 302 23.88 12.52 5.01
CA LYS A 302 24.92 13.23 5.77
C LYS A 302 24.64 14.73 5.85
N SER A 303 24.13 15.31 4.77
CA SER A 303 23.69 16.70 4.74
C SER A 303 22.63 16.93 3.67
N THR A 304 21.80 17.95 3.90
CA THR A 304 20.82 18.47 2.95
C THR A 304 20.85 19.99 2.99
N SER A 305 20.80 20.66 1.85
CA SER A 305 20.53 22.09 1.75
C SER A 305 19.57 22.37 0.59
N TRP A 306 18.83 23.47 0.70
CA TRP A 306 17.90 23.94 -0.34
C TRP A 306 18.44 25.22 -0.97
N ASP A 307 18.41 25.30 -2.29
CA ASP A 307 18.74 26.51 -3.04
C ASP A 307 17.46 27.15 -3.58
N GLU A 308 17.03 28.26 -2.95
CA GLU A 308 15.83 28.99 -3.35
C GLU A 308 15.91 29.57 -4.77
N SER A 309 17.12 29.91 -5.26
CA SER A 309 17.29 30.47 -6.59
C SER A 309 17.13 29.42 -7.70
N LYS A 310 17.47 28.16 -7.40
CA LYS A 310 17.35 27.02 -8.32
C LYS A 310 16.09 26.18 -8.10
N GLN A 311 15.40 26.38 -6.98
CA GLN A 311 14.33 25.50 -6.48
C GLN A 311 14.79 24.03 -6.50
N GLN A 312 15.97 23.77 -5.91
CA GLN A 312 16.66 22.49 -5.99
C GLN A 312 17.38 22.16 -4.67
N TRP A 313 17.40 20.88 -4.30
CA TRP A 313 18.19 20.39 -3.17
C TRP A 313 19.63 20.10 -3.58
N THR A 314 20.54 20.20 -2.62
CA THR A 314 21.82 19.49 -2.61
C THR A 314 21.78 18.48 -1.47
N VAL A 315 21.95 17.19 -1.76
CA VAL A 315 21.87 16.11 -0.76
C VAL A 315 23.12 15.26 -0.83
N THR A 316 23.87 15.16 0.26
CA THR A 316 25.00 14.24 0.37
C THR A 316 24.57 12.97 1.08
N VAL A 317 24.77 11.82 0.43
CA VAL A 317 24.49 10.48 0.94
C VAL A 317 25.79 9.68 1.08
N GLU A 318 25.79 8.76 2.04
CA GLU A 318 26.85 7.78 2.25
C GLU A 318 26.26 6.37 2.14
N ARG A 319 26.78 5.57 1.20
CA ARG A 319 26.34 4.21 0.88
C ARG A 319 27.44 3.21 1.23
N ARG A 320 27.14 2.25 2.10
CA ARG A 320 28.01 1.07 2.30
C ARG A 320 27.74 0.05 1.19
N ARG A 321 28.79 -0.31 0.45
CA ARG A 321 28.77 -1.32 -0.62
C ARG A 321 28.91 -2.73 -0.05
N THR A 322 28.67 -3.75 -0.89
CA THR A 322 28.69 -5.17 -0.50
C THR A 322 30.08 -5.71 -0.14
N ASP A 323 31.14 -5.05 -0.62
CA ASP A 323 32.54 -5.32 -0.25
C ASP A 323 32.96 -4.61 1.07
N GLY A 324 32.04 -3.90 1.72
CA GLY A 324 32.29 -3.13 2.93
C GLY A 324 32.87 -1.73 2.67
N SER A 325 33.17 -1.37 1.42
CA SER A 325 33.60 0.00 1.08
C SER A 325 32.47 1.01 1.32
N VAL A 326 32.85 2.26 1.59
CA VAL A 326 31.94 3.36 1.85
C VAL A 326 32.10 4.40 0.76
N GLU A 327 30.99 4.71 0.09
CA GLU A 327 30.95 5.66 -1.01
C GLU A 327 30.09 6.87 -0.61
N THR A 328 30.64 8.08 -0.78
CA THR A 328 29.93 9.33 -0.59
C THR A 328 29.54 9.92 -1.94
N ARG A 329 28.28 10.30 -2.11
CA ARG A 329 27.77 10.97 -3.32
C ARG A 329 26.94 12.19 -2.97
N THR A 330 26.99 13.20 -3.85
CA THR A 330 26.10 14.36 -3.80
C THR A 330 25.11 14.26 -4.95
N LEU A 331 23.82 14.38 -4.63
CA LEU A 331 22.67 14.32 -5.54
C LEU A 331 21.97 15.68 -5.56
N ASN A 332 21.37 16.07 -6.69
CA ASN A 332 20.73 17.37 -6.84
C ASN A 332 19.24 17.27 -7.23
N PRO A 333 18.39 16.59 -6.44
CA PRO A 333 16.98 16.43 -6.78
C PRO A 333 16.21 17.75 -6.64
N LYS A 334 15.19 17.94 -7.46
CA LYS A 334 14.20 19.02 -7.24
C LYS A 334 13.23 18.69 -6.12
N HIS A 335 12.89 17.40 -5.98
CA HIS A 335 11.91 16.93 -5.01
C HIS A 335 12.53 15.89 -4.08
N ILE A 336 12.24 16.00 -2.79
CA ILE A 336 12.44 14.95 -1.82
C ILE A 336 11.07 14.44 -1.36
N VAL A 337 10.87 13.12 -1.39
CA VAL A 337 9.72 12.47 -0.79
C VAL A 337 10.17 11.77 0.49
N GLN A 338 9.76 12.29 1.65
CA GLN A 338 9.98 11.61 2.92
C GLN A 338 8.99 10.44 3.03
N ALA A 339 9.48 9.23 2.76
CA ALA A 339 8.74 7.98 2.79
C ALA A 339 9.15 7.08 3.99
N THR A 340 9.62 7.71 5.07
CA THR A 340 10.15 7.06 6.28
C THR A 340 9.09 6.37 7.14
N GLY A 341 7.83 6.47 6.74
CA GLY A 341 6.68 5.81 7.35
C GLY A 341 5.99 6.62 8.46
N HIS A 342 4.66 6.58 8.47
CA HIS A 342 3.82 7.10 9.56
C HIS A 342 4.16 6.45 10.90
N SER A 343 4.59 5.18 10.87
CA SER A 343 5.08 4.40 12.02
C SER A 343 6.60 4.16 11.93
N GLY A 344 7.35 5.22 11.63
CA GLY A 344 8.81 5.22 11.46
C GLY A 344 9.57 5.49 12.75
N GLU A 345 9.69 6.76 13.13
CA GLU A 345 10.50 7.19 14.28
C GLU A 345 9.85 6.80 15.63
N LYS A 346 10.57 6.07 16.49
CA LYS A 346 10.01 5.54 17.76
C LYS A 346 9.67 6.64 18.76
N ASN A 347 8.49 6.56 19.38
CA ASN A 347 8.11 7.42 20.51
C ASN A 347 8.58 6.80 21.83
N PHE A 348 9.90 6.66 22.01
CA PHE A 348 10.48 6.04 23.19
C PHE A 348 10.58 7.06 24.34
N PRO A 349 9.88 6.86 25.48
CA PRO A 349 9.88 7.83 26.57
C PRO A 349 11.25 7.91 27.24
N GLN A 350 11.58 9.09 27.76
CA GLN A 350 12.73 9.32 28.63
C GLN A 350 12.19 9.61 30.04
N MET A 351 12.64 8.82 31.03
CA MET A 351 12.19 8.95 32.42
C MET A 351 13.29 8.54 33.40
N GLN A 352 13.13 8.92 34.66
CA GLN A 352 14.10 8.63 35.71
C GLN A 352 14.30 7.11 35.89
N GLY A 353 15.55 6.71 36.13
CA GLY A 353 15.89 5.34 36.53
C GLY A 353 16.06 4.32 35.40
N MET A 354 15.79 4.66 34.13
CA MET A 354 15.92 3.70 33.01
C MET A 354 17.32 3.06 32.91
N ALA A 355 18.38 3.85 33.11
CA ALA A 355 19.77 3.36 33.10
C ALA A 355 20.17 2.53 34.34
N ALA A 356 19.30 2.46 35.36
CA ALA A 356 19.52 1.67 36.57
C ALA A 356 18.78 0.32 36.55
N PHE A 357 17.99 0.03 35.51
CA PHE A 357 17.29 -1.24 35.34
C PHE A 357 18.28 -2.40 35.18
N GLN A 358 18.08 -3.48 35.93
CA GLN A 358 18.96 -4.65 36.02
C GLN A 358 18.31 -5.92 35.45
N GLY A 359 17.07 -5.85 34.98
CA GLY A 359 16.42 -6.95 34.26
C GLY A 359 17.02 -7.16 32.85
N ASP A 360 16.70 -8.28 32.22
CA ASP A 360 17.31 -8.73 30.97
C ASP A 360 17.09 -7.77 29.79
N ARG A 361 15.98 -7.02 29.77
CA ARG A 361 15.59 -6.21 28.61
C ARG A 361 14.76 -4.97 28.97
N LEU A 362 15.19 -3.81 28.48
CA LEU A 362 14.39 -2.58 28.43
C LEU A 362 14.50 -1.99 27.02
N CYS A 363 13.41 -1.98 26.24
CA CYS A 363 13.44 -1.55 24.83
C CYS A 363 12.11 -0.94 24.35
N HIS A 364 12.12 -0.34 23.15
CA HIS A 364 10.88 0.00 22.43
C HIS A 364 10.35 -1.23 21.67
N SER A 365 9.04 -1.30 21.39
CA SER A 365 8.42 -2.42 20.65
C SER A 365 9.02 -2.65 19.24
N SER A 366 9.54 -1.60 18.61
CA SER A 366 10.25 -1.68 17.32
C SER A 366 11.61 -2.39 17.39
N GLU A 367 12.15 -2.60 18.60
CA GLU A 367 13.46 -3.21 18.88
C GLU A 367 13.31 -4.55 19.62
N HIS A 368 12.07 -5.01 19.81
CA HIS A 368 11.76 -6.25 20.49
C HIS A 368 11.88 -7.44 19.52
N PRO A 369 12.85 -8.37 19.69
CA PRO A 369 13.04 -9.51 18.79
C PRO A 369 12.04 -10.65 18.99
N GLY A 370 11.22 -10.60 20.04
CA GLY A 370 10.35 -11.67 20.52
C GLY A 370 10.65 -12.05 21.98
N ALA A 371 9.69 -12.70 22.63
CA ALA A 371 9.84 -13.31 23.94
C ALA A 371 10.82 -14.49 23.88
N ASN A 372 11.65 -14.66 24.91
CA ASN A 372 12.62 -15.77 24.96
C ASN A 372 11.90 -17.06 25.42
N PRO A 373 11.87 -18.15 24.62
CA PRO A 373 11.24 -19.40 25.03
C PRO A 373 11.85 -20.02 26.31
N GLU A 374 13.11 -19.73 26.60
CA GLU A 374 13.82 -20.26 27.77
C GLU A 374 13.57 -19.45 29.06
N SER A 375 12.81 -18.34 29.00
CA SER A 375 12.55 -17.43 30.12
C SER A 375 11.25 -17.73 30.90
N LYS A 376 10.78 -18.98 30.90
CA LYS A 376 9.52 -19.36 31.55
C LYS A 376 9.48 -18.96 33.04
N GLY A 377 8.43 -18.28 33.44
CA GLY A 377 8.22 -17.77 34.80
C GLY A 377 8.82 -16.38 35.09
N LYS A 378 9.56 -15.78 34.15
CA LYS A 378 10.00 -14.38 34.27
C LYS A 378 8.82 -13.40 34.16
N LYS A 379 8.98 -12.21 34.76
CA LYS A 379 8.00 -11.13 34.77
C LYS A 379 8.25 -10.17 33.61
N ALA A 380 7.26 -10.02 32.74
CA ALA A 380 7.29 -9.05 31.65
C ALA A 380 6.28 -7.92 31.88
N VAL A 381 6.65 -6.70 31.54
CA VAL A 381 5.74 -5.54 31.54
C VAL A 381 5.76 -4.87 30.17
N VAL A 382 4.58 -4.77 29.54
CA VAL A 382 4.40 -4.06 28.27
C VAL A 382 3.67 -2.74 28.52
N VAL A 383 4.28 -1.62 28.15
CA VAL A 383 3.75 -0.27 28.38
C VAL A 383 3.12 0.26 27.11
N GLY A 384 1.77 0.33 27.08
CA GLY A 384 0.98 0.73 25.92
C GLY A 384 0.06 -0.39 25.43
N CYS A 385 -1.18 -0.03 25.07
CA CYS A 385 -2.27 -0.98 24.78
C CYS A 385 -2.91 -0.69 23.41
N CYS A 386 -2.11 -0.74 22.35
CA CYS A 386 -2.57 -0.81 20.95
C CYS A 386 -2.01 -2.10 20.32
N ASN A 387 -2.10 -2.31 19.01
CA ASN A 387 -1.64 -3.54 18.32
C ASN A 387 -0.32 -4.12 18.89
N SER A 388 0.80 -3.40 18.75
CA SER A 388 2.11 -3.89 19.24
C SER A 388 2.21 -4.10 20.75
N GLY A 389 1.29 -3.57 21.55
CA GLY A 389 1.22 -3.85 22.98
C GLY A 389 0.59 -5.20 23.26
N HIS A 390 -0.50 -5.50 22.56
CA HIS A 390 -1.22 -6.77 22.70
C HIS A 390 -0.46 -7.93 22.06
N ASP A 391 0.07 -7.76 20.85
CA ASP A 391 0.83 -8.79 20.13
C ASP A 391 2.07 -9.25 20.93
N ILE A 392 2.80 -8.30 21.53
CA ILE A 392 3.98 -8.60 22.34
C ILE A 392 3.58 -9.20 23.70
N ALA A 393 2.48 -8.75 24.31
CA ALA A 393 1.97 -9.35 25.54
C ALA A 393 1.49 -10.81 25.32
N GLN A 394 0.89 -11.10 24.17
CA GLN A 394 0.54 -12.46 23.74
C GLN A 394 1.79 -13.32 23.52
N ASP A 395 2.81 -12.84 22.79
CA ASP A 395 4.06 -13.61 22.61
C ASP A 395 4.73 -13.93 23.96
N PHE A 396 4.76 -12.98 24.91
CA PHE A 396 5.24 -13.23 26.27
C PHE A 396 4.41 -14.31 27.00
N TYR A 397 3.08 -14.24 26.95
CA TYR A 397 2.21 -15.27 27.54
C TYR A 397 2.47 -16.65 26.93
N GLU A 398 2.57 -16.74 25.59
CA GLU A 398 2.83 -18.00 24.88
C GLU A 398 4.21 -18.60 25.15
N LYS A 399 5.17 -17.81 25.63
CA LYS A 399 6.48 -18.30 26.13
C LYS A 399 6.49 -18.50 27.66
N GLY A 400 5.35 -18.36 28.32
CA GLY A 400 5.15 -18.69 29.73
C GLY A 400 5.71 -17.65 30.72
N TYR A 401 5.76 -16.39 30.33
CA TYR A 401 6.05 -15.27 31.24
C TYR A 401 4.82 -14.93 32.10
N ASP A 402 5.06 -14.35 33.28
CA ASP A 402 4.05 -13.59 34.02
C ASP A 402 3.98 -12.17 33.42
N ILE A 403 2.97 -11.90 32.60
CA ILE A 403 2.87 -10.69 31.77
C ILE A 403 1.81 -9.72 32.32
N THR A 404 2.21 -8.46 32.50
CA THR A 404 1.30 -7.34 32.80
C THR A 404 1.36 -6.28 31.70
N ILE A 405 0.20 -5.88 31.16
CA ILE A 405 0.07 -4.75 30.25
C ILE A 405 -0.33 -3.48 31.03
N VAL A 406 0.33 -2.35 30.72
CA VAL A 406 0.12 -1.06 31.39
C VAL A 406 -0.64 -0.12 30.47
N GLN A 407 -1.88 0.20 30.85
CA GLN A 407 -2.77 1.07 30.07
C GLN A 407 -2.90 2.45 30.71
N ARG A 408 -2.20 3.46 30.17
CA ARG A 408 -2.35 4.86 30.62
C ARG A 408 -3.66 5.51 30.16
N SER A 409 -4.22 5.10 29.02
CA SER A 409 -5.36 5.76 28.38
C SER A 409 -6.21 4.72 27.65
N THR A 410 -7.51 4.99 27.50
CA THR A 410 -8.46 4.07 26.85
C THR A 410 -8.05 3.70 25.42
N THR A 411 -8.43 2.49 25.02
CA THR A 411 -8.19 1.94 23.69
C THR A 411 -9.53 1.70 22.98
N CYS A 412 -9.60 1.97 21.68
CA CYS A 412 -10.70 1.50 20.85
C CYS A 412 -10.40 0.08 20.38
N VAL A 413 -11.18 -0.90 20.84
CA VAL A 413 -10.96 -2.33 20.54
C VAL A 413 -12.09 -2.82 19.65
N VAL A 414 -11.74 -3.52 18.57
CA VAL A 414 -12.66 -4.19 17.64
C VAL A 414 -12.03 -5.52 17.23
N THR A 415 -12.79 -6.59 17.06
CA THR A 415 -12.23 -7.89 16.63
C THR A 415 -11.87 -7.88 15.13
N SER A 416 -10.91 -8.71 14.75
CA SER A 416 -10.56 -8.92 13.33
C SER A 416 -11.75 -9.41 12.51
N GLU A 417 -12.62 -10.26 13.10
CA GLU A 417 -13.89 -10.71 12.52
C GLU A 417 -14.83 -9.52 12.27
N ALA A 418 -15.07 -8.67 13.28
CA ALA A 418 -15.90 -7.47 13.11
C ALA A 418 -15.30 -6.44 12.12
N VAL A 419 -13.98 -6.39 11.93
CA VAL A 419 -13.37 -5.58 10.85
C VAL A 419 -13.67 -6.19 9.48
N CYS A 420 -13.49 -7.50 9.30
CA CYS A 420 -13.70 -8.16 8.01
C CYS A 420 -15.18 -8.24 7.61
N ASP A 421 -16.03 -8.76 8.48
CA ASP A 421 -17.40 -9.17 8.14
C ASP A 421 -18.44 -8.05 8.33
N ILE A 422 -18.05 -6.93 8.94
CA ILE A 422 -18.90 -5.74 9.11
C ILE A 422 -18.23 -4.49 8.52
N GLY A 423 -16.97 -4.22 8.86
CA GLY A 423 -16.28 -2.99 8.44
C GLY A 423 -15.87 -2.95 6.96
N ASN A 424 -15.41 -4.09 6.43
CA ASN A 424 -14.89 -4.23 5.07
C ASN A 424 -15.88 -4.91 4.10
N LYS A 425 -16.99 -5.46 4.60
CA LYS A 425 -17.94 -6.28 3.85
C LYS A 425 -18.48 -5.54 2.62
N GLY A 426 -18.43 -6.20 1.46
CA GLY A 426 -18.94 -5.68 0.18
C GLY A 426 -18.03 -4.69 -0.57
N LEU A 427 -16.90 -4.27 0.03
CA LEU A 427 -15.88 -3.44 -0.66
C LEU A 427 -14.48 -4.07 -0.62
N TYR A 428 -14.10 -4.74 0.48
CA TYR A 428 -12.77 -5.31 0.68
C TYR A 428 -12.84 -6.74 1.26
N ASP A 429 -13.64 -7.59 0.62
CA ASP A 429 -13.76 -9.03 0.89
C ASP A 429 -13.59 -9.89 -0.40
N GLN A 430 -13.80 -11.20 -0.28
CA GLN A 430 -13.58 -12.18 -1.36
C GLN A 430 -14.52 -12.01 -2.57
N ASP A 431 -15.72 -11.46 -2.37
CA ASP A 431 -16.76 -11.32 -3.41
C ASP A 431 -16.94 -9.86 -3.84
N SER A 432 -16.04 -8.98 -3.37
CA SER A 432 -16.06 -7.53 -3.59
C SER A 432 -15.61 -7.12 -5.01
N PRO A 433 -15.95 -5.89 -5.44
CA PRO A 433 -15.43 -5.34 -6.70
C PRO A 433 -13.89 -5.27 -6.73
N PRO A 434 -13.28 -5.09 -7.93
CA PRO A 434 -11.83 -4.89 -8.05
C PRO A 434 -11.32 -3.75 -7.15
N VAL A 435 -10.12 -3.90 -6.58
CA VAL A 435 -9.63 -2.98 -5.55
C VAL A 435 -9.51 -1.50 -6.00
N ASP A 436 -9.23 -1.23 -7.28
CA ASP A 436 -9.23 0.16 -7.81
C ASP A 436 -10.66 0.76 -7.86
N ASP A 437 -11.71 -0.07 -8.01
CA ASP A 437 -13.13 0.35 -7.95
C ASP A 437 -13.60 0.52 -6.50
N ALA A 438 -13.21 -0.40 -5.61
CA ALA A 438 -13.48 -0.31 -4.17
C ALA A 438 -12.84 0.94 -3.55
N ASP A 439 -11.58 1.22 -3.89
CA ASP A 439 -10.88 2.43 -3.48
C ASP A 439 -11.58 3.69 -4.01
N LEU A 440 -11.96 3.72 -5.29
CA LEU A 440 -12.66 4.86 -5.89
C LEU A 440 -14.01 5.12 -5.22
N PHE A 441 -14.78 4.06 -4.93
CA PHE A 441 -16.02 4.17 -4.17
C PHE A 441 -15.78 4.71 -2.75
N PHE A 442 -14.90 4.08 -2.00
CA PHE A 442 -14.63 4.42 -0.60
C PHE A 442 -14.09 5.85 -0.45
N TRP A 443 -13.11 6.24 -1.26
CA TRP A 443 -12.53 7.58 -1.22
C TRP A 443 -13.43 8.66 -1.83
N SER A 444 -14.47 8.30 -2.57
CA SER A 444 -15.48 9.28 -3.00
C SER A 444 -16.24 9.93 -1.85
N MET A 445 -16.38 9.22 -0.73
CA MET A 445 -17.23 9.65 0.38
C MET A 445 -16.60 10.84 1.13
N PRO A 446 -17.30 11.99 1.26
CA PRO A 446 -16.86 13.10 2.10
C PRO A 446 -16.67 12.64 3.55
N SER A 447 -15.55 13.00 4.19
CA SER A 447 -15.18 12.46 5.50
C SER A 447 -16.22 12.72 6.61
N ALA A 448 -17.02 13.78 6.50
CA ALA A 448 -18.13 14.07 7.42
C ALA A 448 -19.26 13.03 7.32
N LEU A 449 -19.59 12.60 6.09
CA LEU A 449 -20.58 11.54 5.83
C LEU A 449 -20.01 10.17 6.21
N LEU A 450 -18.75 9.89 5.88
CA LEU A 450 -18.04 8.70 6.34
C LEU A 450 -18.07 8.60 7.87
N LYS A 451 -17.84 9.70 8.59
CA LYS A 451 -17.92 9.71 10.06
C LYS A 451 -19.33 9.39 10.57
N ALA A 452 -20.38 9.91 9.93
CA ALA A 452 -21.77 9.58 10.28
C ALA A 452 -22.10 8.10 10.00
N GLN A 453 -21.64 7.55 8.87
CA GLN A 453 -21.77 6.12 8.55
C GLN A 453 -21.01 5.24 9.56
N GLN A 454 -19.79 5.63 9.93
CA GLN A 454 -18.94 4.88 10.85
C GLN A 454 -19.50 4.81 12.28
N ILE A 455 -20.37 5.74 12.71
CA ILE A 455 -21.13 5.59 13.97
C ILE A 455 -22.10 4.39 13.89
N LYS A 456 -22.77 4.18 12.74
CA LYS A 456 -23.65 3.01 12.53
C LYS A 456 -22.82 1.71 12.54
N VAL A 457 -21.70 1.69 11.81
CA VAL A 457 -20.76 0.55 11.76
C VAL A 457 -20.24 0.21 13.16
N THR A 458 -19.75 1.21 13.90
CA THR A 458 -19.20 1.06 15.25
C THR A 458 -20.23 0.48 16.22
N LYS A 459 -21.51 0.89 16.12
CA LYS A 459 -22.59 0.33 16.93
C LYS A 459 -22.78 -1.18 16.69
N VAL A 460 -22.69 -1.63 15.44
CA VAL A 460 -22.89 -3.05 15.08
C VAL A 460 -21.68 -3.88 15.42
N GLN A 461 -20.46 -3.35 15.21
CA GLN A 461 -19.22 -3.96 15.69
C GLN A 461 -19.21 -4.09 17.23
N ALA A 462 -19.71 -3.09 17.96
CA ALA A 462 -19.80 -3.14 19.43
C ALA A 462 -20.86 -4.14 19.95
N GLU A 463 -21.92 -4.41 19.19
CA GLU A 463 -22.89 -5.47 19.53
C GLU A 463 -22.31 -6.86 19.23
N HIS A 464 -21.62 -7.02 18.09
CA HIS A 464 -20.86 -8.23 17.75
C HIS A 464 -19.81 -8.56 18.83
N ASP A 465 -18.98 -7.58 19.17
CA ASP A 465 -17.88 -7.72 20.12
C ASP A 465 -18.32 -7.60 21.59
N LYS A 466 -19.63 -7.55 21.87
CA LYS A 466 -20.19 -7.27 23.20
C LYS A 466 -19.58 -8.11 24.32
N ASN A 467 -19.40 -9.42 24.08
CA ASN A 467 -18.81 -10.34 25.06
C ASN A 467 -17.34 -10.01 25.35
N ILE A 468 -16.56 -9.65 24.32
CA ILE A 468 -15.16 -9.22 24.47
C ILE A 468 -15.10 -7.88 25.21
N HIS A 469 -15.95 -6.92 24.84
CA HIS A 469 -15.97 -5.60 25.47
C HIS A 469 -16.36 -5.64 26.95
N ASP A 470 -17.39 -6.43 27.30
CA ASP A 470 -17.83 -6.59 28.69
C ASP A 470 -16.81 -7.37 29.52
N GLY A 471 -16.20 -8.42 28.95
CA GLY A 471 -15.10 -9.15 29.59
C GLY A 471 -13.88 -8.25 29.86
N LEU A 472 -13.45 -7.44 28.88
CA LEU A 472 -12.33 -6.51 29.03
C LEU A 472 -12.61 -5.47 30.13
N ARG A 473 -13.82 -4.92 30.20
CA ARG A 473 -14.23 -4.02 31.30
C ARG A 473 -14.18 -4.72 32.65
N ALA A 474 -14.66 -5.97 32.74
CA ALA A 474 -14.61 -6.76 33.97
C ALA A 474 -13.17 -7.09 34.41
N ALA A 475 -12.25 -7.27 33.47
CA ALA A 475 -10.81 -7.44 33.71
C ALA A 475 -10.08 -6.11 34.05
N GLY A 476 -10.78 -4.98 34.12
CA GLY A 476 -10.21 -3.67 34.46
C GLY A 476 -9.56 -2.92 33.30
N PHE A 477 -9.80 -3.35 32.05
CA PHE A 477 -9.29 -2.69 30.85
C PHE A 477 -10.22 -1.55 30.40
N GLY A 478 -9.64 -0.38 30.10
CA GLY A 478 -10.36 0.83 29.69
C GLY A 478 -10.64 0.87 28.19
N LEU A 479 -11.91 0.86 27.81
CA LEU A 479 -12.37 0.94 26.42
C LEU A 479 -12.90 2.34 26.07
N ASP A 480 -12.80 2.68 24.78
CA ASP A 480 -13.56 3.77 24.16
C ASP A 480 -14.03 3.39 22.74
N SER A 481 -14.99 4.13 22.20
CA SER A 481 -15.54 3.89 20.85
C SER A 481 -14.99 4.87 19.82
N GLY A 482 -13.81 5.46 20.05
CA GLY A 482 -13.26 6.54 19.22
C GLY A 482 -13.93 7.91 19.46
N PRO A 483 -13.56 8.92 18.66
CA PRO A 483 -14.08 10.29 18.77
C PRO A 483 -15.54 10.33 18.32
N MET A 484 -16.43 10.96 19.09
CA MET A 484 -17.88 10.94 18.87
C MET A 484 -18.47 9.53 18.62
N ASP A 485 -17.83 8.51 19.20
CA ASP A 485 -18.22 7.09 19.07
C ASP A 485 -18.23 6.57 17.61
N SER A 486 -17.38 7.16 16.75
CA SER A 486 -17.21 6.84 15.32
C SER A 486 -16.10 5.82 15.00
N GLY A 487 -15.64 5.07 16.00
CA GLY A 487 -14.89 3.82 15.83
C GLY A 487 -13.41 3.96 15.48
N LEU A 488 -12.84 2.82 15.09
CA LEU A 488 -11.42 2.66 14.77
C LEU A 488 -10.99 3.55 13.60
N LEU A 489 -11.76 3.55 12.51
CA LEU A 489 -11.36 4.17 11.24
C LEU A 489 -11.16 5.68 11.38
N ILE A 490 -12.16 6.37 11.93
CA ILE A 490 -12.08 7.83 12.16
C ILE A 490 -11.02 8.15 13.20
N LYS A 491 -10.87 7.35 14.26
CA LYS A 491 -9.79 7.50 15.25
C LYS A 491 -8.41 7.38 14.60
N TYR A 492 -8.21 6.43 13.68
CA TYR A 492 -6.95 6.30 12.93
C TYR A 492 -6.71 7.50 12.02
N PHE A 493 -7.70 7.93 11.25
CA PHE A 493 -7.53 9.06 10.34
C PHE A 493 -7.25 10.38 11.07
N GLN A 494 -7.90 10.64 12.21
CA GLN A 494 -7.71 11.87 12.99
C GLN A 494 -6.48 11.87 13.90
N ARG A 495 -6.09 10.73 14.48
CA ARG A 495 -5.06 10.63 15.52
C ARG A 495 -3.85 9.77 15.14
N GLY A 496 -3.96 8.95 14.10
CA GLY A 496 -2.88 8.07 13.64
C GLY A 496 -2.61 6.86 14.55
N GLY A 497 -3.48 6.58 15.53
CA GLY A 497 -3.34 5.45 16.47
C GLY A 497 -4.34 5.50 17.63
N GLY A 498 -4.12 4.67 18.66
CA GLY A 498 -5.00 4.59 19.84
C GLY A 498 -6.10 3.52 19.75
N TYR A 499 -5.95 2.55 18.85
CA TYR A 499 -6.86 1.42 18.65
C TYR A 499 -6.13 0.08 18.79
N TYR A 500 -6.90 -1.00 18.90
CA TYR A 500 -6.45 -2.38 18.78
C TYR A 500 -7.44 -3.17 17.91
N ILE A 501 -6.94 -3.93 16.93
CA ILE A 501 -7.73 -4.94 16.22
C ILE A 501 -7.43 -6.28 16.89
N ASP A 502 -8.41 -6.84 17.60
CA ASP A 502 -8.23 -8.05 18.40
C ASP A 502 -8.08 -9.29 17.53
N VAL A 503 -7.01 -10.04 17.82
CA VAL A 503 -6.64 -11.31 17.18
C VAL A 503 -6.45 -12.43 18.22
N GLY A 504 -6.92 -12.22 19.46
CA GLY A 504 -6.94 -13.22 20.54
C GLY A 504 -6.39 -12.74 21.88
N ALA A 505 -5.58 -11.67 21.91
CA ALA A 505 -5.00 -11.17 23.16
C ALA A 505 -6.05 -10.62 24.14
N SER A 506 -7.19 -10.14 23.65
CA SER A 506 -8.30 -9.69 24.52
C SER A 506 -8.85 -10.84 25.36
N GLN A 507 -9.01 -12.04 24.80
CA GLN A 507 -9.44 -13.21 25.57
C GLN A 507 -8.41 -13.59 26.65
N LEU A 508 -7.11 -13.42 26.38
CA LEU A 508 -6.07 -13.65 27.39
C LEU A 508 -6.14 -12.63 28.54
N ILE A 509 -6.56 -11.39 28.28
CA ILE A 509 -6.85 -10.40 29.33
C ILE A 509 -8.10 -10.81 30.13
N ILE A 510 -9.19 -11.20 29.45
CA ILE A 510 -10.45 -11.64 30.07
C ILE A 510 -10.22 -12.84 31.01
N ASP A 511 -9.40 -13.80 30.58
CA ASP A 511 -9.04 -15.00 31.35
C ASP A 511 -8.06 -14.70 32.52
N GLY A 512 -7.59 -13.46 32.68
CA GLY A 512 -6.57 -13.07 33.66
C GLY A 512 -5.16 -13.61 33.38
N LYS A 513 -4.92 -14.14 32.17
CA LYS A 513 -3.62 -14.66 31.69
C LYS A 513 -2.64 -13.54 31.34
N ILE A 514 -3.17 -12.41 30.87
CA ILE A 514 -2.47 -11.12 30.76
C ILE A 514 -3.07 -10.18 31.79
N LYS A 515 -2.27 -9.76 32.77
CA LYS A 515 -2.71 -8.84 33.83
C LYS A 515 -2.80 -7.41 33.31
N VAL A 516 -3.66 -6.57 33.87
CA VAL A 516 -3.83 -5.16 33.48
C VAL A 516 -3.49 -4.23 34.64
N LYS A 517 -2.65 -3.21 34.40
CA LYS A 517 -2.48 -2.05 35.28
C LYS A 517 -2.97 -0.79 34.54
N GLN A 518 -4.16 -0.33 34.91
CA GLN A 518 -4.86 0.76 34.22
C GLN A 518 -4.71 2.10 34.94
N GLY A 519 -4.73 3.20 34.18
CA GLY A 519 -5.05 4.55 34.66
C GLY A 519 -3.94 5.30 35.38
N GLN A 520 -2.72 4.76 35.43
CA GLN A 520 -1.61 5.34 36.20
C GLN A 520 -0.43 5.73 35.31
N GLU A 521 0.16 6.89 35.57
CA GLU A 521 1.42 7.30 34.97
C GLU A 521 2.61 6.59 35.64
N ILE A 522 3.67 6.36 34.87
CA ILE A 522 4.93 5.82 35.39
C ILE A 522 5.72 6.98 35.98
N ALA A 523 6.04 6.91 37.28
CA ALA A 523 6.86 7.91 37.95
C ALA A 523 8.36 7.71 37.64
N LYS A 524 8.84 6.47 37.70
CA LYS A 524 10.24 6.10 37.40
C LYS A 524 10.39 4.60 37.15
N ILE A 525 11.48 4.24 36.51
CA ILE A 525 11.98 2.86 36.46
C ILE A 525 12.80 2.56 37.71
N LEU A 526 12.64 1.35 38.25
CA LEU A 526 13.37 0.81 39.39
C LEU A 526 14.41 -0.21 38.89
N PRO A 527 15.43 -0.57 39.70
CA PRO A 527 16.39 -1.60 39.30
C PRO A 527 15.76 -2.94 38.91
N ASN A 528 14.61 -3.30 39.49
CA ASN A 528 13.91 -4.56 39.27
C ASN A 528 12.45 -4.38 38.83
N GLY A 529 12.08 -3.23 38.24
CA GLY A 529 10.68 -2.98 37.90
C GLY A 529 10.30 -1.53 37.59
N ILE A 530 9.05 -1.18 37.88
CA ILE A 530 8.42 0.12 37.59
C ILE A 530 7.73 0.66 38.84
N GLU A 531 7.86 1.96 39.12
CA GLU A 531 7.09 2.68 40.15
C GLU A 531 6.10 3.65 39.47
N PHE A 532 4.85 3.63 39.92
CA PHE A 532 3.74 4.43 39.39
C PHE A 532 3.47 5.68 40.24
N ALA A 533 2.72 6.64 39.67
CA ALA A 533 2.36 7.89 40.33
C ALA A 533 1.51 7.70 41.61
N ASP A 534 0.75 6.60 41.72
CA ASP A 534 0.04 6.17 42.93
C ASP A 534 0.94 5.50 43.99
N GLY A 535 2.26 5.42 43.75
CA GLY A 535 3.24 4.76 44.62
C GLY A 535 3.25 3.23 44.50
N THR A 536 2.37 2.62 43.70
CA THR A 536 2.39 1.17 43.47
C THR A 536 3.60 0.76 42.62
N LYS A 537 3.99 -0.51 42.71
CA LYS A 537 5.18 -1.06 42.06
C LYS A 537 4.84 -2.35 41.34
N LEU A 538 5.44 -2.55 40.16
CA LEU A 538 5.45 -3.82 39.45
C LEU A 538 6.89 -4.28 39.29
N GLU A 539 7.17 -5.52 39.68
CA GLU A 539 8.45 -6.17 39.38
C GLU A 539 8.48 -6.59 37.91
N ALA A 540 9.63 -6.45 37.26
CA ALA A 540 9.84 -6.82 35.87
C ALA A 540 11.29 -7.28 35.64
N ASP A 541 11.45 -8.46 35.05
CA ASP A 541 12.69 -8.89 34.43
C ASP A 541 12.82 -8.25 33.03
N GLU A 542 11.69 -7.94 32.39
CA GLU A 542 11.66 -7.30 31.07
C GLU A 542 10.61 -6.19 30.96
N ILE A 543 10.98 -5.07 30.33
CA ILE A 543 10.10 -3.93 30.07
C ILE A 543 10.11 -3.59 28.57
N VAL A 544 8.95 -3.60 27.93
CA VAL A 544 8.80 -3.21 26.51
C VAL A 544 7.86 -2.01 26.40
N PHE A 545 8.37 -0.90 25.88
CA PHE A 545 7.57 0.29 25.60
C PHE A 545 6.92 0.17 24.22
N ALA A 546 5.64 -0.17 24.18
CA ALA A 546 4.78 -0.14 23.00
C ALA A 546 4.12 1.25 22.84
N THR A 547 4.92 2.31 22.93
CA THR A 547 4.48 3.71 23.08
C THR A 547 4.26 4.47 21.76
N GLY A 548 4.30 3.75 20.64
CA GLY A 548 3.96 4.26 19.31
C GLY A 548 5.11 4.99 18.61
N TYR A 549 4.77 5.93 17.73
CA TYR A 549 5.71 6.61 16.85
C TYR A 549 5.53 8.13 16.92
N GLN A 550 6.57 8.87 16.53
CA GLN A 550 6.56 10.33 16.43
C GLN A 550 5.97 10.76 15.09
N ASN A 551 5.39 11.96 15.04
CA ASN A 551 4.89 12.56 13.80
C ASN A 551 6.04 12.69 12.77
N MET A 552 5.76 12.49 11.48
CA MET A 552 6.77 12.58 10.42
C MET A 552 7.45 13.96 10.34
N ARG A 553 6.79 15.04 10.79
CA ARG A 553 7.38 16.39 10.96
C ARG A 553 8.52 16.41 11.99
N THR A 554 8.42 15.63 13.07
CA THR A 554 9.50 15.49 14.06
C THR A 554 10.71 14.78 13.46
N GLN A 555 10.48 13.83 12.55
CA GLN A 555 11.55 13.18 11.80
C GLN A 555 12.13 14.09 10.70
N ALA A 556 11.30 14.92 10.05
CA ALA A 556 11.76 15.94 9.10
C ALA A 556 12.77 16.89 9.76
N ARG A 557 12.52 17.35 11.00
CA ARG A 557 13.46 18.17 11.78
C ARG A 557 14.81 17.50 12.02
N LYS A 558 14.81 16.17 12.26
CA LYS A 558 16.04 15.38 12.43
C LYS A 558 16.83 15.18 11.13
N ILE A 559 16.15 15.12 9.98
CA ILE A 559 16.77 14.85 8.67
C ILE A 559 17.23 16.15 8.00
N PHE A 560 16.40 17.20 8.03
CA PHE A 560 16.57 18.44 7.25
C PHE A 560 16.89 19.68 8.10
N GLY A 561 16.88 19.56 9.42
CA GLY A 561 17.06 20.68 10.35
C GLY A 561 15.79 21.49 10.63
N ASP A 562 15.93 22.48 11.52
CA ASP A 562 14.81 23.30 12.00
C ASP A 562 14.16 24.14 10.90
N GLU A 563 14.97 24.83 10.09
CA GLU A 563 14.50 25.74 9.02
C GLU A 563 13.49 25.08 8.06
N VAL A 564 13.79 23.85 7.60
CA VAL A 564 12.90 23.09 6.71
C VAL A 564 11.68 22.58 7.48
N ALA A 565 11.85 22.11 8.71
CA ALA A 565 10.77 21.55 9.52
C ALA A 565 9.78 22.59 10.06
N ASP A 566 10.20 23.85 10.18
CA ASP A 566 9.35 24.99 10.54
C ASP A 566 8.54 25.50 9.34
N ARG A 567 9.02 25.30 8.11
CA ARG A 567 8.30 25.62 6.86
C ARG A 567 7.23 24.61 6.45
N VAL A 568 7.33 23.36 6.91
CA VAL A 568 6.28 22.36 6.61
C VAL A 568 5.08 22.49 7.54
N ASN A 569 3.90 22.38 6.94
CA ASN A 569 2.63 22.23 7.61
C ASN A 569 2.56 20.91 8.41
N ASP A 570 1.60 20.82 9.33
CA ASP A 570 1.43 19.65 10.18
C ASP A 570 0.96 18.41 9.41
N VAL A 571 1.64 17.29 9.67
CA VAL A 571 1.44 16.02 8.95
C VAL A 571 0.36 15.16 9.63
N TRP A 572 -0.37 14.38 8.82
CA TRP A 572 -1.49 13.51 9.22
C TRP A 572 -2.75 14.25 9.72
N GLY A 573 -3.87 13.55 9.89
CA GLY A 573 -5.12 14.16 10.37
C GLY A 573 -5.88 14.97 9.32
N PHE A 574 -7.06 15.44 9.69
CA PHE A 574 -7.99 16.19 8.83
C PHE A 574 -7.86 17.71 8.97
N ASN A 575 -8.09 18.43 7.86
CA ASN A 575 -8.42 19.86 7.86
C ASN A 575 -9.93 20.09 8.06
N GLU A 576 -10.37 21.36 8.09
CA GLU A 576 -11.78 21.76 8.28
C GLU A 576 -12.74 21.25 7.20
N GLU A 577 -12.23 20.87 6.02
CA GLU A 577 -13.02 20.28 4.92
C GLU A 577 -13.13 18.74 5.05
N GLY A 578 -12.37 18.13 5.95
CA GLY A 578 -12.26 16.68 6.10
C GLY A 578 -11.31 16.01 5.10
N GLU A 579 -10.52 16.77 4.34
CA GLU A 579 -9.37 16.21 3.64
C GLU A 579 -8.21 15.97 4.60
N PHE A 580 -7.37 14.98 4.28
CA PHE A 580 -6.10 14.86 4.97
C PHE A 580 -5.26 16.12 4.77
N ARG A 581 -4.44 16.47 5.77
CA ARG A 581 -3.53 17.64 5.71
C ARG A 581 -2.32 17.33 4.82
N THR A 582 -1.10 17.62 5.28
CA THR A 582 0.14 17.57 4.49
C THR A 582 0.53 16.21 3.89
N MET A 583 -0.12 15.11 4.28
CA MET A 583 0.20 13.80 3.71
C MET A 583 -0.24 13.76 2.23
N TRP A 584 0.65 13.30 1.34
CA TRP A 584 0.40 13.10 -0.10
C TRP A 584 0.10 14.36 -0.96
N GLN A 585 0.29 15.56 -0.41
CA GLN A 585 0.13 16.83 -1.14
C GLN A 585 1.16 17.87 -0.71
N LYS A 586 0.99 19.13 -1.16
CA LYS A 586 1.93 20.24 -0.90
C LYS A 586 2.22 20.38 0.59
N SER A 587 3.51 20.37 0.96
CA SER A 587 3.91 20.44 2.37
C SER A 587 4.00 21.84 2.95
N GLY A 588 3.95 22.89 2.12
CA GLY A 588 4.39 24.25 2.47
C GLY A 588 5.83 24.53 2.06
N HIS A 589 6.64 23.49 1.81
CA HIS A 589 7.96 23.59 1.19
C HIS A 589 7.91 23.09 -0.27
N PRO A 590 8.36 23.88 -1.27
CA PRO A 590 8.16 23.57 -2.70
C PRO A 590 8.84 22.28 -3.16
N GLY A 591 10.00 21.94 -2.56
CA GLY A 591 10.75 20.73 -2.87
C GLY A 591 10.52 19.53 -1.95
N LEU A 592 9.59 19.54 -0.98
CA LEU A 592 9.45 18.45 0.01
C LEU A 592 8.01 17.91 0.07
N TRP A 593 7.89 16.58 0.12
CA TRP A 593 6.62 15.86 0.14
C TRP A 593 6.65 14.75 1.21
N PHE A 594 5.47 14.35 1.70
CA PHE A 594 5.32 13.26 2.67
C PHE A 594 4.52 12.10 2.09
N MET A 595 5.00 10.88 2.32
CA MET A 595 4.37 9.64 1.85
C MET A 595 4.33 8.60 2.98
N GLY A 596 3.13 8.17 3.36
CA GLY A 596 2.92 7.24 4.46
C GLY A 596 1.55 6.56 4.44
N GLY A 597 1.21 5.89 5.54
CA GLY A 597 -0.01 5.08 5.69
C GLY A 597 0.25 3.57 5.68
N ASN A 598 -0.85 2.79 5.75
CA ASN A 598 -0.85 1.35 5.46
C ASN A 598 -0.75 1.10 3.94
N LEU A 599 -0.92 -0.14 3.49
CA LEU A 599 -0.79 -0.49 2.07
C LEU A 599 -1.89 0.14 1.22
N ALA A 600 -3.16 0.13 1.69
CA ALA A 600 -4.29 0.76 1.02
C ALA A 600 -4.08 2.27 0.77
N LEU A 601 -3.76 3.02 1.82
CA LEU A 601 -3.47 4.46 1.71
C LEU A 601 -2.28 4.72 0.77
N SER A 602 -1.24 3.90 0.84
CA SER A 602 -0.06 4.02 -0.03
C SER A 602 -0.43 3.75 -1.50
N ARG A 603 -1.23 2.72 -1.79
CA ARG A 603 -1.70 2.36 -3.14
C ARG A 603 -2.49 3.50 -3.77
N PHE A 604 -3.45 4.05 -3.03
CA PHE A 604 -4.35 5.10 -3.52
C PHE A 604 -3.61 6.43 -3.72
N TYR A 605 -3.08 7.00 -2.65
CA TYR A 605 -2.52 8.35 -2.66
C TYR A 605 -1.15 8.46 -3.36
N SER A 606 -0.43 7.36 -3.60
CA SER A 606 0.78 7.39 -4.44
C SER A 606 0.52 7.94 -5.84
N ARG A 607 -0.66 7.66 -6.42
CA ARG A 607 -1.07 8.18 -7.73
C ARG A 607 -1.22 9.71 -7.67
N ILE A 608 -1.98 10.20 -6.70
CA ILE A 608 -2.24 11.62 -6.45
C ILE A 608 -0.93 12.41 -6.24
N LEU A 609 0.00 11.88 -5.43
CA LEU A 609 1.30 12.52 -5.20
C LEU A 609 2.18 12.52 -6.46
N ALA A 610 2.25 11.40 -7.18
CA ALA A 610 3.08 11.29 -8.38
C ALA A 610 2.56 12.17 -9.54
N LEU A 611 1.24 12.33 -9.68
CA LEU A 611 0.63 13.24 -10.66
C LEU A 611 0.96 14.71 -10.37
N GLN A 612 0.92 15.15 -9.11
CA GLN A 612 1.35 16.50 -8.71
C GLN A 612 2.82 16.74 -9.07
N ILE A 613 3.73 15.81 -8.69
CA ILE A 613 5.15 15.91 -9.01
C ILE A 613 5.40 15.95 -10.52
N LYS A 614 4.72 15.08 -11.28
CA LYS A 614 4.81 15.07 -12.75
C LYS A 614 4.33 16.38 -13.37
N ALA A 615 3.20 16.92 -12.91
CA ALA A 615 2.65 18.17 -13.43
C ALA A 615 3.55 19.38 -13.14
N ILE A 616 4.30 19.38 -12.04
CA ILE A 616 5.32 20.40 -11.76
C ILE A 616 6.52 20.24 -12.69
N GLU A 617 7.03 19.02 -12.90
CA GLU A 617 8.18 18.80 -13.79
C GLU A 617 7.91 19.10 -15.27
N GLU A 618 6.66 18.94 -15.71
CA GLU A 618 6.24 19.29 -17.08
C GLU A 618 5.70 20.74 -17.21
N GLY A 619 5.74 21.54 -16.14
CA GLY A 619 5.30 22.95 -16.16
C GLY A 619 3.79 23.15 -16.33
N ILE A 620 2.98 22.12 -16.08
CA ILE A 620 1.51 22.16 -16.16
C ILE A 620 0.93 22.97 -14.98
N VAL A 621 1.60 22.93 -13.83
CA VAL A 621 1.32 23.81 -12.68
C VAL A 621 2.07 25.12 -12.89
N GLY A 622 1.33 26.21 -13.19
CA GLY A 622 1.95 27.53 -13.40
C GLY A 622 2.62 28.10 -12.15
N GLU A 623 3.63 28.96 -12.32
CA GLU A 623 4.50 29.47 -11.22
C GLU A 623 3.72 30.05 -10.02
N VAL A 624 2.58 30.70 -10.26
CA VAL A 624 1.73 31.31 -9.23
C VAL A 624 1.13 30.26 -8.27
N ALA A 625 0.94 29.00 -8.71
CA ALA A 625 0.36 27.93 -7.91
C ALA A 625 1.38 27.19 -7.00
N LEU A 626 2.67 27.56 -7.07
CA LEU A 626 3.72 27.12 -6.14
C LEU A 626 3.71 27.92 -4.83
N THR A 627 3.14 29.14 -4.83
CA THR A 627 2.88 29.92 -3.62
C THR A 627 1.48 29.63 -3.08
N LEU A 628 1.38 29.35 -1.77
CA LEU A 628 0.12 29.09 -1.09
C LEU A 628 -0.87 30.25 -1.27
N HIS A 629 -2.10 29.94 -1.71
CA HIS A 629 -3.23 30.75 -1.26
C HIS A 629 -3.36 30.56 0.26
N PRO A 630 -3.37 31.63 1.07
CA PRO A 630 -3.69 31.49 2.48
C PRO A 630 -5.13 30.96 2.58
N VAL A 631 -5.30 29.78 3.18
CA VAL A 631 -6.62 29.34 3.64
C VAL A 631 -7.06 30.37 4.69
N GLY A 632 -7.96 31.25 4.29
CA GLY A 632 -8.35 32.40 5.10
C GLY A 632 -9.06 31.93 6.37
N ASN A 633 -8.48 32.23 7.53
CA ASN A 633 -9.19 32.23 8.82
C ASN A 633 -10.22 33.37 8.86
N GLN A 634 -11.18 33.39 7.94
CA GLN A 634 -12.26 34.37 7.88
C GLN A 634 -13.61 33.67 7.69
N HIS A 635 -14.52 33.96 8.63
CA HIS A 635 -15.92 33.51 8.67
C HIS A 635 -16.18 32.06 9.07
N GLY A 636 -15.78 31.71 10.30
CA GLY A 636 -16.64 30.83 11.11
C GLY A 636 -17.99 31.52 11.40
N PRO A 637 -19.12 30.78 11.46
CA PRO A 637 -20.43 31.37 11.75
C PRO A 637 -20.49 31.97 13.17
N PRO A 638 -21.39 32.93 13.44
CA PRO A 638 -21.50 33.56 14.76
C PRO A 638 -21.84 32.54 15.84
N ARG A 639 -21.09 32.57 16.96
CA ARG A 639 -21.38 31.73 18.13
C ARG A 639 -22.77 32.10 18.70
N LEU A 640 -23.73 31.19 18.57
CA LEU A 640 -24.98 31.27 19.33
C LEU A 640 -24.72 30.92 20.81
N PRO A 641 -25.36 31.62 21.77
CA PRO A 641 -25.07 31.46 23.19
C PRO A 641 -25.67 30.16 23.78
N HIS A 642 -24.96 29.57 24.75
CA HIS A 642 -25.38 28.35 25.45
C HIS A 642 -26.65 28.55 26.31
N SER A 643 -27.69 27.76 26.03
CA SER A 643 -28.73 27.21 26.94
C SER A 643 -29.74 26.46 26.05
N THR A 644 -30.42 25.37 26.42
CA THR A 644 -30.88 24.91 27.75
C THR A 644 -30.84 23.37 27.83
N MET A 645 -30.93 22.82 29.04
CA MET A 645 -31.03 21.39 29.36
C MET A 645 -32.09 20.62 28.56
N ILE A 646 -31.82 19.35 28.22
CA ILE A 646 -32.82 18.35 27.86
C ILE A 646 -32.77 17.21 28.88
N ALA A 647 -33.91 16.89 29.48
CA ALA A 647 -34.11 15.80 30.44
C ALA A 647 -34.39 14.47 29.70
N PRO A 648 -34.16 13.30 30.32
CA PRO A 648 -34.23 12.01 29.63
C PRO A 648 -35.68 11.53 29.45
N PHE A 649 -35.95 10.84 28.33
CA PHE A 649 -37.14 10.01 28.14
C PHE A 649 -36.77 8.55 27.83
N PRO A 650 -37.65 7.57 28.14
CA PRO A 650 -37.21 6.23 28.52
C PRO A 650 -37.34 5.15 27.44
N ASN A 651 -36.82 3.97 27.81
CA ASN A 651 -36.80 2.67 27.14
C ASN A 651 -38.11 2.19 26.47
N ASN A 652 -37.90 1.15 25.65
CA ASN A 652 -38.82 0.08 25.19
C ASN A 652 -39.53 0.29 23.84
N ILE A 653 -38.91 -0.25 22.79
CA ILE A 653 -39.63 -1.13 21.83
C ILE A 653 -38.76 -2.37 21.56
N LEU A 654 -39.28 -3.55 21.91
CA LEU A 654 -38.81 -4.85 21.45
C LEU A 654 -39.57 -5.22 20.18
N LEU A 655 -38.88 -5.47 19.07
CA LEU A 655 -39.44 -6.15 17.91
C LEU A 655 -38.44 -7.20 17.36
N PRO A 656 -38.93 -8.38 16.90
CA PRO A 656 -38.07 -9.53 16.63
C PRO A 656 -37.57 -9.58 15.19
N ILE A 657 -36.28 -9.90 15.02
CA ILE A 657 -35.70 -10.27 13.72
C ILE A 657 -36.14 -11.70 13.36
N ARG A 658 -36.62 -11.90 12.13
CA ARG A 658 -36.81 -13.22 11.50
C ARG A 658 -36.47 -13.16 10.02
N TYR A 659 -35.96 -14.30 9.52
CA TYR A 659 -35.48 -14.55 8.15
C TYR A 659 -34.16 -13.82 7.82
N LEU A 660 -33.18 -14.44 7.18
CA LEU A 660 -33.23 -15.57 6.24
C LEU A 660 -32.37 -16.79 6.63
N ALA A 661 -32.69 -17.94 6.04
CA ALA A 661 -31.94 -19.20 6.13
C ALA A 661 -31.43 -19.61 4.72
N PRO A 662 -30.43 -20.51 4.60
CA PRO A 662 -29.61 -20.63 3.39
C PRO A 662 -30.14 -21.64 2.35
N ILE A 663 -29.60 -21.59 1.14
CA ILE A 663 -29.75 -22.63 0.12
C ILE A 663 -28.38 -23.29 -0.18
N LEU A 664 -28.32 -24.60 0.04
CA LEU A 664 -27.20 -25.50 -0.27
C LEU A 664 -27.56 -26.37 -1.48
N PHE A 665 -26.57 -26.79 -2.30
CA PHE A 665 -26.69 -28.00 -3.12
C PHE A 665 -25.34 -28.69 -3.41
N THR A 666 -25.41 -30.01 -3.68
CA THR A 666 -24.34 -31.03 -3.57
C THR A 666 -24.51 -32.13 -4.64
N SER A 667 -23.54 -32.95 -5.05
CA SER A 667 -22.05 -33.01 -4.92
C SER A 667 -21.54 -34.25 -5.70
N VAL A 668 -20.33 -34.28 -6.28
CA VAL A 668 -19.82 -35.47 -7.03
C VAL A 668 -18.34 -35.82 -6.72
N HIS A 669 -17.96 -37.10 -6.88
CA HIS A 669 -16.63 -37.71 -6.64
C HIS A 669 -16.13 -38.46 -7.92
N ALA A 670 -14.94 -39.06 -8.04
CA ALA A 670 -13.83 -39.33 -7.10
C ALA A 670 -12.47 -38.99 -7.74
N PHE A 671 -11.35 -39.75 -7.79
CA PHE A 671 -10.95 -41.15 -7.48
C PHE A 671 -9.47 -41.14 -7.02
N SER A 672 -8.97 -42.22 -6.42
CA SER A 672 -7.59 -42.35 -5.92
C SER A 672 -6.93 -43.70 -6.29
N LEU A 673 -5.59 -43.75 -6.35
CA LEU A 673 -4.71 -44.87 -5.96
C LEU A 673 -3.21 -44.53 -6.20
N PRO A 674 -2.25 -45.09 -5.42
CA PRO A 674 -0.81 -44.78 -5.50
C PRO A 674 0.03 -45.95 -6.05
N LEU A 675 1.33 -45.71 -6.30
CA LEU A 675 2.34 -46.78 -6.33
C LEU A 675 3.73 -46.28 -5.90
N ALA A 676 4.49 -47.14 -5.24
CA ALA A 676 5.89 -46.91 -4.85
C ALA A 676 6.74 -48.13 -5.21
N MET A 677 8.00 -47.93 -5.60
CA MET A 677 9.02 -48.98 -5.64
C MET A 677 10.43 -48.40 -5.44
N SER A 678 11.31 -49.22 -4.89
CA SER A 678 12.71 -48.94 -4.54
C SER A 678 13.61 -49.96 -5.25
N ILE A 679 14.90 -49.65 -5.47
CA ILE A 679 16.02 -50.62 -5.46
C ILE A 679 17.39 -49.89 -5.46
N ASN A 680 18.37 -50.48 -4.75
CA ASN A 680 19.78 -50.07 -4.63
C ASN A 680 20.68 -50.62 -5.75
N SER A 681 21.85 -50.00 -6.00
CA SER A 681 23.18 -50.66 -5.97
C SER A 681 24.37 -49.70 -6.27
N LYS A 682 25.60 -50.18 -6.07
CA LYS A 682 26.87 -49.42 -5.90
C LYS A 682 27.91 -49.72 -7.02
N PRO A 683 29.06 -49.00 -7.10
CA PRO A 683 29.82 -48.80 -8.35
C PRO A 683 31.11 -49.64 -8.52
N PHE A 684 31.67 -49.63 -9.74
CA PHE A 684 33.05 -49.98 -10.13
C PHE A 684 33.52 -48.96 -11.20
N SER A 685 34.69 -48.30 -11.16
CA SER A 685 36.13 -48.67 -11.12
C SER A 685 36.81 -48.59 -12.51
N SER A 686 38.10 -48.22 -12.51
CA SER A 686 38.82 -47.60 -13.64
C SER A 686 39.93 -48.43 -14.28
N SER A 687 40.07 -48.41 -15.61
CA SER A 687 41.37 -48.39 -16.35
C SER A 687 41.20 -48.45 -17.88
N ALA A 688 42.01 -47.68 -18.64
CA ALA A 688 42.63 -47.99 -19.96
C ALA A 688 42.57 -46.86 -21.03
N GLU A 689 43.78 -46.44 -21.45
CA GLU A 689 44.21 -45.79 -22.72
C GLU A 689 43.60 -44.45 -23.20
N PRO A 690 44.42 -43.58 -23.86
CA PRO A 690 43.99 -42.25 -24.29
C PRO A 690 43.08 -42.33 -25.52
N ARG A 691 41.78 -42.21 -25.30
CA ARG A 691 40.79 -42.14 -26.38
C ARG A 691 40.92 -40.81 -27.13
N VAL A 692 41.01 -40.88 -28.46
CA VAL A 692 40.68 -39.76 -29.35
C VAL A 692 39.31 -39.23 -28.95
N SER A 693 39.15 -37.90 -28.87
CA SER A 693 37.92 -37.32 -28.34
C SER A 693 36.72 -37.75 -29.20
N ASP A 694 35.58 -38.06 -28.57
CA ASP A 694 34.38 -38.49 -29.32
C ASP A 694 33.94 -37.41 -30.33
N ARG A 695 34.25 -36.13 -30.04
CA ARG A 695 34.09 -35.00 -30.95
C ARG A 695 34.91 -35.11 -32.24
N GLU A 696 36.20 -35.46 -32.16
CA GLU A 696 37.04 -35.71 -33.35
C GLU A 696 36.56 -36.95 -34.11
N ARG A 697 36.13 -37.99 -33.40
CA ARG A 697 35.66 -39.23 -34.01
C ARG A 697 34.38 -39.02 -34.80
N VAL A 698 33.43 -38.26 -34.25
CA VAL A 698 32.19 -37.84 -34.93
C VAL A 698 32.48 -36.89 -36.09
N MET A 699 33.38 -35.90 -35.92
CA MET A 699 33.82 -35.01 -37.00
C MET A 699 34.34 -35.80 -38.21
N ASN A 700 35.25 -36.75 -38.00
CA ASN A 700 35.83 -37.53 -39.08
C ASN A 700 34.79 -38.41 -39.77
N VAL A 701 33.90 -39.09 -39.02
CA VAL A 701 32.78 -39.84 -39.60
C VAL A 701 31.86 -38.95 -40.43
N CYS A 702 31.54 -37.73 -39.98
CA CYS A 702 30.71 -36.80 -40.75
C CYS A 702 31.42 -36.31 -42.03
N ILE A 703 32.73 -36.05 -41.98
CA ILE A 703 33.51 -35.65 -43.15
C ILE A 703 33.58 -36.79 -44.18
N ASP A 704 33.88 -38.01 -43.73
CA ASP A 704 34.02 -39.19 -44.60
C ASP A 704 32.67 -39.65 -45.19
N THR A 705 31.56 -39.53 -44.44
CA THR A 705 30.23 -40.01 -44.87
C THR A 705 29.50 -39.02 -45.76
N TYR A 706 29.63 -37.71 -45.50
CA TYR A 706 28.82 -36.66 -46.14
C TYR A 706 29.63 -35.71 -47.04
N CYS A 707 30.92 -35.97 -47.22
CA CYS A 707 31.85 -35.18 -48.05
C CYS A 707 31.98 -33.69 -47.68
N GLY A 708 31.60 -33.32 -46.45
CA GLY A 708 31.72 -31.97 -45.90
C GLY A 708 30.50 -31.54 -45.09
N VAL A 709 30.67 -30.54 -44.22
CA VAL A 709 29.60 -29.98 -43.39
C VAL A 709 29.67 -28.45 -43.44
N ASN A 710 28.62 -27.79 -43.93
CA ASN A 710 28.60 -26.33 -44.06
C ASN A 710 28.42 -25.58 -42.73
N THR A 711 27.80 -26.19 -41.72
CA THR A 711 27.63 -25.61 -40.37
C THR A 711 27.39 -26.73 -39.35
N LEU A 712 28.08 -26.68 -38.21
CA LEU A 712 27.88 -27.59 -37.08
C LEU A 712 27.32 -26.80 -35.89
N ILE A 713 26.14 -27.20 -35.38
CA ILE A 713 25.53 -26.58 -34.20
C ILE A 713 25.70 -27.54 -33.02
N TYR A 714 26.52 -27.14 -32.04
CA TYR A 714 26.76 -27.89 -30.80
C TYR A 714 26.07 -27.21 -29.63
N CYS A 715 24.99 -27.81 -29.12
CA CYS A 715 24.19 -27.24 -28.04
C CYS A 715 24.61 -27.75 -26.66
N ALA A 716 25.73 -27.23 -26.16
CA ALA A 716 25.97 -27.19 -24.71
C ALA A 716 25.30 -25.94 -24.11
N GLY A 717 24.75 -26.06 -22.91
CA GLY A 717 24.15 -24.92 -22.20
C GLY A 717 25.19 -23.87 -21.82
N VAL A 718 24.76 -22.61 -21.79
CA VAL A 718 25.52 -21.37 -21.49
C VAL A 718 26.40 -20.87 -22.64
N ILE A 719 26.07 -19.64 -23.07
CA ILE A 719 26.93 -18.80 -23.91
C ILE A 719 28.00 -18.19 -23.01
N THR A 720 29.25 -18.62 -23.17
CA THR A 720 30.42 -17.92 -22.63
C THR A 720 31.08 -17.15 -23.78
N PRO A 721 31.61 -15.92 -23.56
CA PRO A 721 32.29 -15.17 -24.62
C PRO A 721 33.47 -15.93 -25.21
N ILE A 722 33.68 -15.78 -26.51
CA ILE A 722 34.90 -16.28 -27.18
C ILE A 722 36.03 -15.31 -26.88
N GLU A 723 36.74 -15.53 -25.77
CA GLU A 723 38.12 -15.10 -25.64
C GLU A 723 39.06 -16.25 -26.01
N ARG A 724 40.22 -15.90 -26.57
CA ARG A 724 41.26 -16.87 -26.92
C ARG A 724 42.03 -17.25 -25.65
N ILE A 725 41.46 -18.16 -24.87
CA ILE A 725 42.10 -18.70 -23.67
C ILE A 725 43.16 -19.72 -24.13
N ASP A 726 44.42 -19.30 -24.20
CA ASP A 726 45.51 -20.18 -24.67
C ASP A 726 45.85 -21.33 -23.68
N LYS A 727 45.28 -21.33 -22.45
CA LYS A 727 45.23 -22.48 -21.51
C LYS A 727 43.98 -22.45 -20.62
N VAL A 728 43.07 -23.41 -20.78
CA VAL A 728 41.86 -23.59 -19.94
C VAL A 728 42.14 -24.60 -18.82
N ASP A 729 41.74 -24.29 -17.59
CA ASP A 729 41.70 -25.26 -16.47
C ASP A 729 40.45 -26.15 -16.59
N VAL A 730 40.63 -27.46 -16.46
CA VAL A 730 39.63 -28.48 -16.75
C VAL A 730 38.74 -28.80 -15.54
N GLU A 731 39.15 -28.45 -14.31
CA GLU A 731 38.37 -28.78 -13.10
C GLU A 731 37.21 -27.80 -12.82
N ASP A 732 37.34 -26.52 -13.15
CA ASP A 732 36.25 -25.55 -12.96
C ASP A 732 35.07 -25.80 -13.91
N VAL A 733 35.33 -26.31 -15.12
CA VAL A 733 34.30 -26.69 -16.09
C VAL A 733 33.40 -27.81 -15.56
N LYS A 734 33.96 -28.74 -14.77
CA LYS A 734 33.23 -29.91 -14.24
C LYS A 734 32.24 -29.56 -13.13
N ARG A 735 32.38 -28.42 -12.46
CA ARG A 735 31.51 -28.04 -11.33
C ARG A 735 30.14 -27.48 -11.73
N SER A 736 29.97 -27.07 -12.98
CA SER A 736 28.90 -26.10 -13.34
C SER A 736 27.66 -26.64 -14.04
N PHE A 737 27.56 -27.96 -14.34
CA PHE A 737 26.45 -28.47 -15.19
C PHE A 737 25.82 -29.79 -14.74
N GLY A 738 24.53 -29.72 -14.40
CA GLY A 738 23.55 -30.81 -14.51
C GLY A 738 22.44 -30.36 -15.47
N VAL A 739 22.04 -31.20 -16.44
CA VAL A 739 21.24 -30.81 -17.61
C VAL A 739 19.95 -31.61 -17.72
N ASN A 740 18.87 -30.99 -18.24
CA ASN A 740 17.55 -31.60 -18.42
C ASN A 740 17.20 -31.75 -19.92
N VAL A 741 16.75 -32.94 -20.33
CA VAL A 741 16.61 -33.38 -21.73
C VAL A 741 15.41 -32.76 -22.48
N PHE A 742 14.35 -32.37 -21.78
CA PHE A 742 13.07 -31.97 -22.41
C PHE A 742 13.13 -30.71 -23.31
N GLY A 743 14.15 -29.87 -23.18
CA GLY A 743 14.27 -28.64 -23.98
C GLY A 743 14.50 -28.87 -25.48
N ALA A 744 15.31 -29.89 -25.83
CA ALA A 744 15.69 -30.15 -27.22
C ALA A 744 14.53 -30.72 -28.05
N MET A 745 13.73 -31.61 -27.46
CA MET A 745 12.57 -32.24 -28.12
C MET A 745 11.50 -31.20 -28.48
N SER A 746 11.21 -30.27 -27.57
CA SER A 746 10.23 -29.20 -27.78
C SER A 746 10.58 -28.31 -28.97
N MET A 747 11.86 -27.95 -29.13
CA MET A 747 12.32 -27.12 -30.27
C MET A 747 12.20 -27.85 -31.61
N ALA A 748 12.50 -29.15 -31.66
CA ALA A 748 12.32 -29.96 -32.87
C ALA A 748 10.84 -30.10 -33.25
N GLN A 749 9.97 -30.40 -32.27
CA GLN A 749 8.52 -30.50 -32.50
C GLN A 749 7.88 -29.19 -32.94
N LEU A 750 8.37 -28.04 -32.47
CA LEU A 750 7.89 -26.71 -32.89
C LEU A 750 8.37 -26.33 -34.30
N THR A 751 9.57 -26.74 -34.72
CA THR A 751 10.16 -26.29 -36.00
C THR A 751 9.80 -27.16 -37.20
N LEU A 752 9.62 -28.47 -37.02
CA LEU A 752 9.26 -29.40 -38.10
C LEU A 752 8.01 -28.98 -38.89
N PRO A 753 6.85 -28.65 -38.26
CA PRO A 753 5.64 -28.31 -38.98
C PRO A 753 5.78 -27.07 -39.87
N HIS A 754 6.55 -26.07 -39.43
CA HIS A 754 6.80 -24.86 -40.20
C HIS A 754 7.72 -25.11 -41.41
N LEU A 755 8.71 -26.00 -41.27
CA LEU A 755 9.57 -26.44 -42.38
C LEU A 755 8.78 -27.28 -43.40
N CYS A 756 7.89 -28.16 -42.95
CA CYS A 756 6.99 -28.91 -43.83
C CYS A 756 6.01 -28.00 -44.58
N ALA A 757 5.44 -26.99 -43.92
CA ALA A 757 4.55 -26.01 -44.55
C ALA A 757 5.25 -25.17 -45.62
N SER A 758 6.53 -24.80 -45.40
CA SER A 758 7.35 -24.07 -46.39
C SER A 758 7.45 -24.78 -47.75
N ARG A 759 7.50 -26.13 -47.75
CA ARG A 759 7.57 -26.94 -48.97
C ARG A 759 6.31 -26.88 -49.85
N ILE A 760 5.13 -26.63 -49.26
CA ILE A 760 3.86 -26.56 -49.99
C ILE A 760 3.76 -25.25 -50.79
N ALA A 761 4.35 -24.16 -50.29
CA ALA A 761 4.28 -22.85 -50.92
C ALA A 761 5.26 -22.66 -52.10
N HIS A 762 6.42 -23.32 -52.08
CA HIS A 762 7.48 -23.12 -53.10
C HIS A 762 8.17 -24.44 -53.51
N PRO A 763 7.70 -25.10 -54.60
CA PRO A 763 8.22 -26.41 -55.04
C PRO A 763 9.70 -26.44 -55.46
N LEU A 764 10.30 -25.28 -55.73
CA LEU A 764 11.71 -25.15 -56.14
C LEU A 764 12.66 -24.86 -54.98
N ASN A 765 12.17 -24.83 -53.73
CA ASN A 765 13.01 -24.60 -52.55
C ASN A 765 13.79 -25.87 -52.15
N ALA A 766 14.67 -26.33 -53.05
CA ALA A 766 15.49 -27.53 -52.93
C ALA A 766 16.76 -27.30 -52.10
N GLY A 767 16.58 -26.79 -50.88
CA GLY A 767 17.63 -26.81 -49.86
C GLY A 767 17.82 -28.22 -49.33
N TYR A 768 18.64 -29.03 -50.00
CA TYR A 768 19.15 -30.28 -49.42
C TYR A 768 20.19 -29.94 -48.36
N GLY A 769 19.96 -30.42 -47.13
CA GLY A 769 20.88 -30.29 -46.01
C GLY A 769 20.48 -31.28 -44.93
N GLU A 770 21.40 -32.18 -44.59
CA GLU A 770 21.25 -33.07 -43.45
C GLU A 770 21.76 -32.35 -42.20
N PHE A 771 20.95 -32.30 -41.14
CA PHE A 771 21.23 -31.54 -39.93
C PHE A 771 21.52 -32.48 -38.75
N PRO A 772 22.77 -32.86 -38.50
CA PRO A 772 23.11 -33.65 -37.32
C PRO A 772 23.00 -32.80 -36.05
N ILE A 773 21.97 -33.06 -35.23
CA ILE A 773 21.83 -32.47 -33.89
C ILE A 773 22.60 -33.35 -32.90
N LEU A 774 23.75 -32.87 -32.44
CA LEU A 774 24.55 -33.55 -31.41
C LEU A 774 24.09 -33.13 -30.01
N SER A 775 23.36 -34.02 -29.34
CA SER A 775 23.06 -33.95 -27.90
C SER A 775 24.16 -34.65 -27.10
N SER A 776 24.55 -34.08 -25.95
CA SER A 776 25.52 -34.70 -25.04
C SER A 776 24.95 -35.90 -24.24
N ALA A 777 23.70 -36.29 -24.49
CA ALA A 777 23.01 -37.41 -23.84
C ALA A 777 22.87 -38.67 -24.72
N CYS A 778 23.65 -38.79 -25.82
CA CYS A 778 23.69 -39.99 -26.64
C CYS A 778 24.65 -41.03 -26.06
N ASP A 779 24.17 -41.82 -25.11
CA ASP A 779 24.89 -43.04 -24.68
C ASP A 779 24.90 -44.07 -25.82
N SER A 780 25.99 -44.82 -25.94
CA SER A 780 26.41 -45.53 -27.17
C SER A 780 25.50 -46.68 -27.65
N ASN A 781 24.40 -46.96 -26.94
CA ASN A 781 23.51 -48.11 -27.15
C ASN A 781 22.07 -47.76 -27.54
N VAL A 782 21.74 -46.50 -27.86
CA VAL A 782 20.38 -46.12 -28.31
C VAL A 782 20.31 -46.06 -29.83
N THR A 783 19.75 -47.10 -30.45
CA THR A 783 19.30 -47.08 -31.86
C THR A 783 17.81 -46.78 -31.89
N TYR A 784 17.38 -45.75 -32.63
CA TYR A 784 15.96 -45.48 -32.91
C TYR A 784 15.69 -45.66 -34.40
N HIS A 785 14.68 -46.46 -34.74
CA HIS A 785 14.04 -46.44 -36.06
C HIS A 785 12.81 -45.54 -35.98
N GLY A 786 12.78 -44.50 -36.81
CA GLY A 786 11.70 -43.51 -36.90
C GLY A 786 12.05 -42.46 -37.95
#